data_AF-A0A068WE35-F1
#
_entry.id   AF-A0A068WE35-F1
#
_cell.length_a   1.000
_cell.length_b   1.000
_cell.length_c   1.000
_cell.angle_alpha   90.00
_cell.angle_beta   90.00
_cell.angle_gamma   90.00
#
_symmetry.space_group_name_H-M   'P 1'
#
loop_
_entity.id
_entity.type
_entity.pdbx_description
1 polymer ?
#
loop_
_entity_poly.entity_id
_entity_poly.type
_entity_poly.pdbx_seq_one_letter_code
_entity_poly.pdbx_strand_id
1 'polypeptide(L)'
;MAVQKRNMGTASANLITRQSINDEELKQHVYKKTLQALLYPISSDTPHNFQVWSATSPTYCYECEGMLWGLARQGLRCTECGVKCHEKCRELLNADCLQRAAEKSVKHGSEDRTQSIKQAMSSLMRQRIRTKPELFDLVGKVFKMENAHKQNLQQAQKSILDGTSQWSAKIAITVKCAQGLIGKDKTGTSDPYVTVQVGKVKKRTKTVPQELNPVWNEKFYFECHNGTDRIKIRVWDEDNDLRSKLRTKLTSESDDFLGQTIIDVRTLSGEMDVWYNLEKRTDKSAVSGAIRLHISVEIKGEEKVAPYHVQYTCLHENIFYYLCETNKKNGEPEVKIPETKGDDSWKVYFDSPAQEIITEFAIRYGIESMYQAMTHFSCLTTKFMCTGVPATMSCLLANINAFYAHTSASSNQTASERFSASNFGKEKFVKLLDQLHNSLRISLSMYRNCFPASQPDKLQDLKSTVDLLTSITFFRMKVQELTSPPRASQVVKECAQACMQTTYQFLYDNANDLYARQFQEKVSTDEAGPSFKSLDFWHHLIALLVSVIEEDKTTYAAVINQFPQEANMGLISAYCMWTRLSEDLSAALEQHANSPNRYCKTSEYMNLCFKVKWFYNTRIADVPEFKNVVPAYPSWFEPFVMQWLNENDEISMDFLRNAYQRDKKDGFHRSSGQALFSNSVVDVFTQLNQCFDIMKKLECPDPVVNDRFLNRFSQTVGKVLLTYAEVVKADFVHWVESQETACILMNNIQQCRVQLEKVYEAMGGDANLKEDTKAVMHDLQQMLNDAIDEMAEKYSVALRPIVLGKIKEVNKLLHQISSNFKANIESEADLVLRPLMDHFESSLSVYADICEKTVLKRILKELWKITMFTFEKQVVLPPVSDPSALFLNLSIPSNATAKLTSVSQTLLSNVSSQLPNSKLLQEMSKESSNLTLKNLTPRHCQILAIALDAIKTYFHAGGSGLKNNYLEKSPEFQSLQHALSLYTQPTDSLIKNFVYSQKSQDKPAVEDSVGELSIQVDLFRHPSHGEHKVTVSILSANNLKWVTSGTFRPFVEVYIIGPLLADKKRKFATKSRTGVWSPIFNESCTFLLGAGSEPESYELHMCAKDYCFGRADRLIGLTVLQLRDLTASTDTLGLGTSGACACWCALGRRLYLDDTGWTILRILSQRPSDEVAREFVRLKSESRGADDSATASTPSATSGSAPSTLRRSK
;
A
#
# COMPACT_ATOMS: atom_id res chain seq x y z
N MET A 1 -4.75 18.35 37.46
CA MET A 1 -5.99 19.17 37.45
C MET A 1 -5.92 20.46 38.28
N ALA A 2 -5.63 20.45 39.59
CA ALA A 2 -5.58 21.68 40.41
C ALA A 2 -4.42 22.64 40.05
N VAL A 3 -3.27 22.09 39.64
CA VAL A 3 -2.08 22.87 39.20
C VAL A 3 -2.30 23.50 37.81
N GLN A 4 -3.05 22.84 36.91
CA GLN A 4 -3.40 23.37 35.58
C GLN A 4 -4.52 24.43 35.60
N LYS A 5 -5.53 24.27 36.49
CA LYS A 5 -6.48 25.36 36.79
C LYS A 5 -5.77 26.59 37.36
N ARG A 6 -4.71 26.39 38.16
CA ARG A 6 -3.82 27.46 38.64
C ARG A 6 -3.07 28.14 37.48
N ASN A 7 -2.54 27.37 36.51
CA ASN A 7 -1.81 27.92 35.36
C ASN A 7 -2.68 28.73 34.37
N MET A 8 -3.94 28.36 34.16
CA MET A 8 -4.88 29.19 33.36
C MET A 8 -5.33 30.45 34.12
N GLY A 9 -5.51 30.34 35.44
CA GLY A 9 -5.78 31.48 36.32
C GLY A 9 -4.62 32.48 36.40
N THR A 10 -3.38 32.00 36.40
CA THR A 10 -2.17 32.85 36.39
C THR A 10 -1.88 33.45 35.02
N ALA A 11 -2.21 32.78 33.91
CA ALA A 11 -2.14 33.39 32.58
C ALA A 11 -3.07 34.61 32.47
N SER A 12 -4.30 34.52 32.98
CA SER A 12 -5.26 35.65 33.01
C SER A 12 -4.85 36.79 33.95
N ALA A 13 -4.05 36.50 35.00
CA ALA A 13 -3.56 37.49 35.95
C ALA A 13 -2.36 38.29 35.43
N ASN A 14 -1.57 37.74 34.50
CA ASN A 14 -0.31 38.29 34.03
C ASN A 14 -0.40 39.13 32.74
N LEU A 15 -1.59 39.35 32.17
CA LEU A 15 -1.71 40.01 30.86
C LEU A 15 -1.24 41.47 30.86
N ILE A 16 -1.33 42.25 31.95
CA ILE A 16 -0.82 43.62 31.98
C ILE A 16 -0.34 43.95 33.40
N THR A 17 0.83 44.59 33.54
CA THR A 17 1.26 45.20 34.80
C THR A 17 0.26 46.30 35.17
N ARG A 18 -0.65 45.99 36.10
CA ARG A 18 -1.79 46.83 36.53
C ARG A 18 -1.33 48.02 37.38
N GLN A 19 -0.69 49.02 36.77
CA GLN A 19 -0.17 50.18 37.51
C GLN A 19 -1.28 51.09 38.07
N SER A 20 -2.40 51.27 37.36
CA SER A 20 -3.54 52.15 37.74
C SER A 20 -4.36 51.66 38.94
N ILE A 21 -4.56 50.34 39.06
CA ILE A 21 -5.39 49.73 40.11
C ILE A 21 -4.68 49.72 41.47
N ASN A 22 -3.36 49.91 41.49
CA ASN A 22 -2.57 49.93 42.72
C ASN A 22 -2.16 51.36 43.15
N ASP A 23 -2.53 52.38 42.37
CA ASP A 23 -2.21 53.78 42.65
C ASP A 23 -3.38 54.46 43.39
N GLU A 24 -3.29 54.47 44.72
CA GLU A 24 -4.31 55.06 45.59
C GLU A 24 -4.40 56.58 45.47
N GLU A 25 -3.30 57.28 45.14
CA GLU A 25 -3.30 58.73 44.92
C GLU A 25 -4.05 59.09 43.64
N LEU A 26 -3.79 58.35 42.56
CA LEU A 26 -4.51 58.50 41.30
C LEU A 26 -6.00 58.20 41.47
N LYS A 27 -6.37 57.11 42.17
CA LYS A 27 -7.77 56.77 42.44
C LYS A 27 -8.52 57.88 43.16
N GLN A 28 -7.93 58.46 44.21
CA GLN A 28 -8.55 59.56 44.94
C GLN A 28 -8.73 60.80 44.05
N HIS A 29 -7.77 61.08 43.17
CA HIS A 29 -7.86 62.19 42.22
C HIS A 29 -8.97 61.95 41.18
N VAL A 30 -8.99 60.77 40.55
CA VAL A 30 -10.00 60.36 39.56
C VAL A 30 -11.39 60.40 40.18
N TYR A 31 -11.54 59.91 41.40
CA TYR A 31 -12.80 59.98 42.15
C TYR A 31 -13.31 61.42 42.28
N LYS A 32 -12.46 62.37 42.70
CA LYS A 32 -12.83 63.79 42.83
C LYS A 32 -13.23 64.40 41.49
N LYS A 33 -12.46 64.17 40.42
CA LYS A 33 -12.77 64.69 39.06
C LYS A 33 -14.04 64.06 38.49
N THR A 34 -14.29 62.77 38.76
CA THR A 34 -15.52 62.08 38.37
C THR A 34 -16.73 62.68 39.07
N LEU A 35 -16.68 62.92 40.39
CA LEU A 35 -17.75 63.62 41.10
C LEU A 35 -17.99 65.02 40.53
N GLN A 36 -16.93 65.77 40.21
CA GLN A 36 -17.08 67.06 39.57
C GLN A 36 -17.82 66.94 38.22
N ALA A 37 -17.47 65.94 37.39
CA ALA A 37 -18.10 65.73 36.08
C ALA A 37 -19.58 65.35 36.19
N LEU A 38 -19.94 64.56 37.19
CA LEU A 38 -21.32 64.11 37.39
C LEU A 38 -22.21 65.14 38.07
N LEU A 39 -21.67 65.98 38.96
CA LEU A 39 -22.46 67.01 39.66
C LEU A 39 -22.98 68.08 38.72
N TYR A 40 -22.17 68.45 37.72
CA TYR A 40 -22.50 69.44 36.72
C TYR A 40 -22.08 68.92 35.33
N PRO A 41 -22.94 68.08 34.73
CA PRO A 41 -22.72 67.43 33.44
C PRO A 41 -22.79 68.45 32.30
N ILE A 42 -22.16 68.14 31.17
CA ILE A 42 -22.29 68.97 29.96
C ILE A 42 -23.53 68.56 29.15
N SER A 43 -23.94 67.30 29.22
CA SER A 43 -25.09 66.76 28.47
C SER A 43 -26.44 67.40 28.82
N SER A 44 -26.54 68.04 30.00
CA SER A 44 -27.74 68.73 30.45
C SER A 44 -27.48 70.23 30.70
N ASP A 45 -26.55 70.83 29.95
CA ASP A 45 -26.24 72.26 30.02
C ASP A 45 -27.50 73.11 29.84
N THR A 46 -27.53 74.26 30.53
CA THR A 46 -28.62 75.23 30.36
C THR A 46 -28.59 75.75 28.93
N PRO A 47 -29.66 75.58 28.13
CA PRO A 47 -29.65 75.98 26.73
C PRO A 47 -29.44 77.49 26.63
N HIS A 48 -28.55 77.91 25.71
CA HIS A 48 -28.34 79.32 25.43
C HIS A 48 -29.62 79.94 24.85
N ASN A 49 -30.03 81.08 25.40
CA ASN A 49 -31.15 81.87 24.86
C ASN A 49 -30.65 82.81 23.75
N PHE A 50 -30.62 82.30 22.52
CA PHE A 50 -30.13 83.05 21.37
C PHE A 50 -31.17 83.99 20.77
N GLN A 51 -30.75 85.22 20.48
CA GLN A 51 -31.51 86.19 19.70
C GLN A 51 -30.71 86.67 18.49
N VAL A 52 -31.39 86.99 17.40
CA VAL A 52 -30.76 87.55 16.19
C VAL A 52 -30.06 88.85 16.55
N TRP A 53 -28.79 88.96 16.19
CA TRP A 53 -27.93 90.08 16.52
C TRP A 53 -27.09 90.52 15.33
N SER A 54 -27.14 91.81 15.02
CA SER A 54 -26.33 92.44 13.97
C SER A 54 -25.10 93.10 14.58
N ALA A 55 -23.93 92.73 14.08
CA ALA A 55 -22.67 93.32 14.54
C ALA A 55 -22.47 94.71 13.92
N THR A 56 -22.36 95.74 14.77
CA THR A 56 -22.05 97.13 14.36
C THR A 56 -20.55 97.36 14.12
N SER A 57 -19.72 96.39 14.48
CA SER A 57 -18.26 96.39 14.30
C SER A 57 -17.80 94.98 13.90
N PRO A 58 -16.63 94.82 13.24
CA PRO A 58 -16.15 93.50 12.80
C PRO A 58 -16.07 92.54 13.97
N THR A 59 -16.98 91.58 14.00
CA THR A 59 -17.08 90.58 15.06
C THR A 59 -16.93 89.19 14.44
N TYR A 60 -16.45 88.22 15.20
CA TYR A 60 -16.25 86.85 14.70
C TYR A 60 -17.12 85.87 15.49
N CYS A 61 -17.67 84.88 14.80
CA CYS A 61 -18.38 83.76 15.41
C CYS A 61 -17.45 83.03 16.40
N TYR A 62 -17.96 82.66 17.59
CA TYR A 62 -17.17 81.96 18.59
C TYR A 62 -16.72 80.56 18.14
N GLU A 63 -17.55 79.89 17.32
CA GLU A 63 -17.30 78.51 16.91
C GLU A 63 -16.50 78.43 15.61
N CYS A 64 -17.06 78.91 14.49
CA CYS A 64 -16.39 78.81 13.18
C CYS A 64 -15.47 80.00 12.84
N GLU A 65 -15.38 81.03 13.71
CA GLU A 65 -14.62 82.27 13.47
C GLU A 65 -14.94 83.04 12.18
N GLY A 66 -16.05 82.71 11.52
CA GLY A 66 -16.52 83.48 10.37
C GLY A 66 -16.95 84.88 10.81
N MET A 67 -16.76 85.86 9.91
CA MET A 67 -17.06 87.26 10.17
C MET A 67 -18.57 87.51 10.25
N LEU A 68 -18.99 88.12 11.36
CA LEU A 68 -20.30 88.71 11.59
C LEU A 68 -20.20 90.23 11.38
N TRP A 69 -20.91 90.76 10.39
CA TRP A 69 -20.90 92.19 10.05
C TRP A 69 -22.22 92.64 9.42
N GLY A 70 -22.80 93.71 9.98
CA GLY A 70 -23.96 94.38 9.41
C GLY A 70 -25.18 93.47 9.26
N LEU A 71 -26.05 93.81 8.31
CA LEU A 71 -27.28 93.06 8.03
C LEU A 71 -27.06 91.85 7.11
N ALA A 72 -26.00 91.86 6.29
CA ALA A 72 -25.72 90.78 5.34
C ALA A 72 -25.10 89.52 5.99
N ARG A 73 -24.47 89.67 7.16
CA ARG A 73 -23.85 88.58 7.93
C ARG A 73 -24.27 88.66 9.39
N GLN A 74 -25.58 88.60 9.62
CA GLN A 74 -26.17 88.55 10.96
C GLN A 74 -25.80 87.25 11.67
N GLY A 75 -25.65 87.33 12.98
CA GLY A 75 -25.41 86.18 13.85
C GLY A 75 -26.47 86.07 14.92
N LEU A 76 -26.26 85.14 15.83
CA LEU A 76 -26.99 85.01 17.07
C LEU A 76 -26.15 85.55 18.22
N ARG A 77 -26.80 86.15 19.21
CA ARG A 77 -26.19 86.52 20.49
C ARG A 77 -27.04 85.96 21.63
N CYS A 78 -26.40 85.26 22.56
CA CYS A 78 -27.07 84.78 23.77
C CYS A 78 -27.36 85.96 24.71
N THR A 79 -28.59 86.06 25.25
CA THR A 79 -28.98 87.13 26.19
C THR A 79 -28.26 87.00 27.53
N GLU A 80 -28.00 85.77 27.96
CA GLU A 80 -27.40 85.47 29.27
C GLU A 80 -25.88 85.62 29.24
N CYS A 81 -25.20 84.77 28.48
CA CYS A 81 -23.73 84.73 28.47
C CYS A 81 -23.10 85.72 27.46
N GLY A 82 -23.88 86.22 26.49
CA GLY A 82 -23.39 87.13 25.46
C GLY A 82 -22.50 86.49 24.40
N VAL A 83 -22.42 85.16 24.32
CA VAL A 83 -21.70 84.46 23.23
C VAL A 83 -22.35 84.79 21.89
N LYS A 84 -21.53 84.88 20.85
CA LYS A 84 -21.94 85.29 19.50
C LYS A 84 -21.57 84.20 18.52
N CYS A 85 -22.51 83.75 17.70
CA CYS A 85 -22.26 82.68 16.72
C CYS A 85 -23.09 82.88 15.44
N HIS A 86 -22.85 82.07 14.40
CA HIS A 86 -23.79 81.94 13.29
C HIS A 86 -24.98 81.05 13.68
N GLU A 87 -26.07 81.13 12.92
CA GLU A 87 -27.21 80.21 13.04
C GLU A 87 -26.76 78.75 12.94
N LYS A 88 -25.97 78.41 11.91
CA LYS A 88 -25.43 77.06 11.71
C LYS A 88 -24.45 76.58 12.80
N CYS A 89 -23.96 77.50 13.64
CA CYS A 89 -23.04 77.19 14.72
C CYS A 89 -23.73 77.05 16.07
N ARG A 90 -25.05 77.28 16.14
CA ARG A 90 -25.82 77.26 17.39
C ARG A 90 -25.69 75.94 18.14
N GLU A 91 -25.85 74.83 17.43
CA GLU A 91 -25.85 73.47 18.00
C GLU A 91 -24.43 72.91 18.23
N LEU A 92 -23.42 73.55 17.65
CA LEU A 92 -22.01 73.16 17.75
C LEU A 92 -21.29 73.82 18.95
N LEU A 93 -21.97 74.70 19.68
CA LEU A 93 -21.38 75.43 20.79
C LEU A 93 -21.22 74.56 22.04
N ASN A 94 -20.00 74.08 22.25
CA ASN A 94 -19.61 73.35 23.46
C ASN A 94 -19.17 74.32 24.59
N ALA A 95 -20.09 75.15 25.08
CA ALA A 95 -19.78 76.17 26.07
C ALA A 95 -20.93 76.36 27.07
N ASP A 96 -20.69 76.17 28.36
CA ASP A 96 -21.75 76.35 29.38
C ASP A 96 -22.18 77.83 29.47
N CYS A 97 -23.48 78.06 29.30
CA CYS A 97 -24.10 79.38 29.37
C CYS A 97 -23.97 80.01 30.76
N LEU A 98 -24.20 79.26 31.84
CA LEU A 98 -24.19 79.80 33.20
C LEU A 98 -22.77 80.09 33.69
N GLN A 99 -21.82 79.18 33.46
CA GLN A 99 -20.42 79.41 33.79
C GLN A 99 -19.84 80.61 33.05
N ARG A 100 -20.16 80.79 31.75
CA ARG A 100 -19.74 81.99 31.00
C ARG A 100 -20.41 83.27 31.48
N ALA A 101 -21.69 83.22 31.86
CA ALA A 101 -22.39 84.36 32.43
C ALA A 101 -21.77 84.78 33.78
N ALA A 102 -21.37 83.81 34.62
CA ALA A 102 -20.65 84.06 35.86
C ALA A 102 -19.26 84.68 35.60
N GLU A 103 -18.47 84.11 34.68
CA GLU A 103 -17.14 84.64 34.30
C GLU A 103 -17.19 86.08 33.80
N LYS A 104 -18.18 86.37 32.95
CA LYS A 104 -18.40 87.71 32.43
C LYS A 104 -18.81 88.68 33.53
N SER A 105 -19.67 88.24 34.46
CA SER A 105 -20.12 89.05 35.60
C SER A 105 -18.97 89.38 36.56
N VAL A 106 -18.06 88.43 36.80
CA VAL A 106 -16.82 88.63 37.57
C VAL A 106 -15.89 89.63 36.88
N LYS A 107 -15.65 89.49 35.57
CA LYS A 107 -14.79 90.42 34.79
C LYS A 107 -15.32 91.85 34.74
N HIS A 108 -16.65 92.03 34.86
CA HIS A 108 -17.29 93.35 34.88
C HIS A 108 -17.60 93.89 36.29
N GLY A 109 -17.23 93.16 37.35
CA GLY A 109 -17.40 93.62 38.74
C GLY A 109 -18.85 93.62 39.26
N SER A 110 -19.77 92.85 38.67
CA SER A 110 -21.16 92.75 39.12
C SER A 110 -21.35 91.59 40.12
N GLU A 111 -21.09 91.84 41.40
CA GLU A 111 -21.12 90.82 42.46
C GLU A 111 -22.53 90.19 42.65
N ASP A 112 -23.60 91.01 42.64
CA ASP A 112 -24.97 90.52 42.83
C ASP A 112 -25.42 89.52 41.76
N ARG A 113 -25.11 89.82 40.49
CA ARG A 113 -25.39 88.93 39.35
C ARG A 113 -24.56 87.64 39.45
N THR A 114 -23.32 87.75 39.92
CA THR A 114 -22.44 86.59 40.13
C THR A 114 -22.99 85.67 41.22
N GLN A 115 -23.44 86.22 42.36
CA GLN A 115 -24.05 85.43 43.44
C GLN A 115 -25.35 84.76 43.01
N SER A 116 -26.21 85.45 42.25
CA SER A 116 -27.45 84.89 41.70
C SER A 116 -27.17 83.69 40.78
N ILE A 117 -26.20 83.79 39.87
CA ILE A 117 -25.80 82.68 38.99
C ILE A 117 -25.22 81.52 39.79
N LYS A 118 -24.37 81.78 40.79
CA LYS A 118 -23.82 80.73 41.68
C LYS A 118 -24.93 80.01 42.47
N GLN A 119 -25.98 80.71 42.89
CA GLN A 119 -27.14 80.10 43.54
C GLN A 119 -27.94 79.20 42.57
N ALA A 120 -28.15 79.64 41.32
CA ALA A 120 -28.79 78.84 40.29
C ALA A 120 -28.01 77.55 39.99
N MET A 121 -26.69 77.64 39.81
CA MET A 121 -25.82 76.47 39.62
C MET A 121 -25.87 75.52 40.83
N SER A 122 -25.87 76.06 42.06
CA SER A 122 -26.01 75.26 43.28
C SER A 122 -27.35 74.52 43.36
N SER A 123 -28.43 75.13 42.88
CA SER A 123 -29.75 74.51 42.83
C SER A 123 -29.79 73.33 41.84
N LEU A 124 -29.22 73.51 40.65
CA LEU A 124 -29.13 72.45 39.63
C LEU A 124 -28.33 71.23 40.11
N MET A 125 -27.19 71.47 40.78
CA MET A 125 -26.39 70.38 41.37
C MET A 125 -27.17 69.61 42.44
N ARG A 126 -27.90 70.31 43.33
CA ARG A 126 -28.76 69.67 44.35
C ARG A 126 -29.90 68.88 43.72
N GLN A 127 -30.51 69.40 42.65
CA GLN A 127 -31.54 68.69 41.90
C GLN A 127 -30.99 67.39 41.31
N ARG A 128 -29.80 67.42 40.70
CA ARG A 128 -29.19 66.23 40.08
C ARG A 128 -28.87 65.13 41.09
N ILE A 129 -28.35 65.49 42.27
CA ILE A 129 -28.12 64.53 43.37
C ILE A 129 -29.44 63.87 43.83
N ARG A 130 -30.55 64.62 43.84
CA ARG A 130 -31.86 64.10 44.23
C ARG A 130 -32.50 63.22 43.15
N THR A 131 -32.37 63.60 41.88
CA THR A 131 -33.00 62.87 40.77
C THR A 131 -32.25 61.60 40.39
N LYS A 132 -30.92 61.58 40.55
CA LYS A 132 -30.05 60.44 40.19
C LYS A 132 -29.02 60.15 41.29
N PRO A 133 -29.45 59.71 42.50
CA PRO A 133 -28.51 59.39 43.59
C PRO A 133 -27.62 58.18 43.26
N GLU A 134 -28.14 57.23 42.47
CA GLU A 134 -27.47 55.99 42.07
C GLU A 134 -26.11 56.21 41.37
N LEU A 135 -25.93 57.32 40.63
CA LEU A 135 -24.66 57.67 40.00
C LEU A 135 -23.57 57.93 41.04
N PHE A 136 -23.89 58.74 42.04
CA PHE A 136 -22.95 59.17 43.07
C PHE A 136 -22.64 58.03 44.04
N ASP A 137 -23.66 57.24 44.39
CA ASP A 137 -23.51 56.05 45.24
C ASP A 137 -22.62 54.99 44.58
N LEU A 138 -22.80 54.74 43.28
CA LEU A 138 -21.96 53.79 42.54
C LEU A 138 -20.50 54.24 42.53
N VAL A 139 -20.21 55.51 42.24
CA VAL A 139 -18.84 56.04 42.27
C VAL A 139 -18.22 55.92 43.67
N GLY A 140 -18.99 56.18 44.73
CA GLY A 140 -18.56 55.98 46.11
C GLY A 140 -18.16 54.54 46.42
N LYS A 141 -18.97 53.57 45.96
CA LYS A 141 -18.74 52.13 46.14
C LYS A 141 -17.55 51.62 45.32
N VAL A 142 -17.44 52.02 44.05
CA VAL A 142 -16.37 51.61 43.12
C VAL A 142 -15.00 51.98 43.68
N PHE A 143 -14.84 53.20 44.18
CA PHE A 143 -13.57 53.67 44.74
C PHE A 143 -13.41 53.36 46.24
N LYS A 144 -14.40 52.72 46.89
CA LYS A 144 -14.41 52.40 48.33
C LYS A 144 -14.26 53.63 49.24
N MET A 145 -14.87 54.76 48.86
CA MET A 145 -14.73 56.08 49.52
C MET A 145 -15.96 56.53 50.32
N GLU A 146 -16.79 55.59 50.80
CA GLU A 146 -18.10 55.86 51.42
C GLU A 146 -18.02 56.82 52.63
N ASN A 147 -17.01 56.65 53.50
CA ASN A 147 -16.85 57.44 54.73
C ASN A 147 -16.56 58.93 54.47
N ALA A 148 -15.90 59.26 53.35
CA ALA A 148 -15.54 60.63 52.98
C ALA A 148 -16.42 61.19 51.84
N HIS A 149 -17.46 60.44 51.41
CA HIS A 149 -18.24 60.77 50.22
C HIS A 149 -18.95 62.12 50.33
N LYS A 150 -19.63 62.39 51.45
CA LYS A 150 -20.36 63.66 51.69
C LYS A 150 -19.44 64.89 51.68
N GLN A 151 -18.25 64.77 52.30
CA GLN A 151 -17.27 65.86 52.35
C GLN A 151 -16.69 66.15 50.96
N ASN A 152 -16.31 65.10 50.22
CA ASN A 152 -15.79 65.24 48.85
C ASN A 152 -16.83 65.81 47.89
N LEU A 153 -18.11 65.46 48.05
CA LEU A 153 -19.20 65.98 47.22
C LEU A 153 -19.46 67.48 47.48
N GLN A 154 -19.38 67.92 48.75
CA GLN A 154 -19.41 69.35 49.11
C GLN A 154 -18.18 70.10 48.57
N GLN A 155 -16.99 69.49 48.63
CA GLN A 155 -15.77 70.08 48.08
C GLN A 155 -15.84 70.22 46.56
N ALA A 156 -16.37 69.22 45.85
CA ALA A 156 -16.58 69.26 44.41
C ALA A 156 -17.60 70.35 44.02
N GLN A 157 -18.71 70.49 44.75
CA GLN A 157 -19.67 71.56 44.57
C GLN A 157 -19.01 72.94 44.73
N LYS A 158 -18.21 73.13 45.79
CA LYS A 158 -17.47 74.38 46.02
C LYS A 158 -16.50 74.67 44.88
N SER A 159 -15.74 73.67 44.43
CA SER A 159 -14.78 73.81 43.33
C SER A 159 -15.44 74.23 42.01
N ILE A 160 -16.66 73.77 41.70
CA ILE A 160 -17.37 74.18 40.48
C ILE A 160 -17.88 75.62 40.61
N LEU A 161 -18.35 76.02 41.80
CA LEU A 161 -18.87 77.37 42.08
C LEU A 161 -17.78 78.44 42.17
N ASP A 162 -16.57 78.06 42.60
CA ASP A 162 -15.41 78.95 42.63
C ASP A 162 -14.92 79.27 41.20
N GLY A 163 -15.20 78.36 40.25
CA GLY A 163 -15.05 78.59 38.81
C GLY A 163 -13.63 78.97 38.38
N THR A 164 -13.52 79.59 37.20
CA THR A 164 -12.24 80.03 36.59
C THR A 164 -11.62 81.27 37.25
N SER A 165 -12.22 81.82 38.31
CA SER A 165 -11.76 83.05 38.96
C SER A 165 -10.40 82.93 39.68
N GLN A 166 -10.01 81.71 40.07
CA GLN A 166 -8.70 81.38 40.63
C GLN A 166 -7.83 80.53 39.70
N TRP A 167 -8.28 80.31 38.46
CA TRP A 167 -7.63 79.40 37.53
C TRP A 167 -6.47 80.12 36.81
N SER A 168 -5.26 79.59 36.98
CA SER A 168 -4.08 80.03 36.24
C SER A 168 -3.17 78.84 35.97
N ALA A 169 -2.75 78.69 34.72
CA ALA A 169 -1.88 77.59 34.30
C ALA A 169 -0.75 78.07 33.41
N LYS A 170 0.43 77.47 33.59
CA LYS A 170 1.53 77.57 32.64
C LYS A 170 1.42 76.39 31.67
N ILE A 171 1.35 76.71 30.38
CA ILE A 171 1.17 75.73 29.32
C ILE A 171 2.45 75.72 28.49
N ALA A 172 3.14 74.59 28.46
CA ALA A 172 4.21 74.37 27.48
C ALA A 172 3.69 73.45 26.38
N ILE A 173 3.73 73.91 25.14
CA ILE A 173 3.27 73.18 23.96
C ILE A 173 4.49 72.90 23.10
N THR A 174 4.84 71.64 22.98
CA THR A 174 5.85 71.14 22.05
C THR A 174 5.15 70.59 20.82
N VAL A 175 5.29 71.28 19.70
CA VAL A 175 4.82 70.81 18.39
C VAL A 175 5.83 69.78 17.88
N LYS A 176 5.50 68.49 17.96
CA LYS A 176 6.43 67.41 17.60
C LYS A 176 6.46 67.21 16.09
N CYS A 177 5.37 66.70 15.53
CA CYS A 177 5.27 66.35 14.12
C CYS A 177 3.81 66.37 13.65
N ALA A 178 3.60 66.36 12.34
CA ALA A 178 2.32 66.04 11.73
C ALA A 178 2.47 64.86 10.79
N GLN A 179 1.35 64.23 10.44
CA GLN A 179 1.32 63.07 9.55
C GLN A 179 0.20 63.22 8.53
N GLY A 180 0.46 62.83 7.28
CA GLY A 180 -0.45 62.77 6.14
C GLY A 180 -1.22 64.04 5.86
N LEU A 181 -0.50 65.16 5.86
CA LEU A 181 -1.00 66.43 5.36
C LEU A 181 -1.39 66.32 3.89
N ILE A 182 -2.29 67.20 3.44
CA ILE A 182 -2.68 67.28 2.03
C ILE A 182 -1.61 68.04 1.25
N GLY A 183 -1.15 67.50 0.13
CA GLY A 183 -0.26 68.24 -0.77
C GLY A 183 -1.01 69.33 -1.53
N LYS A 184 -0.62 70.58 -1.34
CA LYS A 184 -1.18 71.74 -2.04
C LYS A 184 -0.31 72.25 -3.19
N ASP A 185 0.98 71.91 -3.17
CA ASP A 185 1.90 72.23 -4.25
C ASP A 185 1.59 71.43 -5.52
N LYS A 186 2.00 71.98 -6.66
CA LYS A 186 1.92 71.28 -7.96
C LYS A 186 2.74 69.99 -8.02
N THR A 187 3.72 69.84 -7.14
CA THR A 187 4.54 68.63 -6.95
C THR A 187 3.80 67.53 -6.19
N GLY A 188 2.63 67.83 -5.61
CA GLY A 188 1.91 66.91 -4.72
C GLY A 188 2.42 66.90 -3.28
N THR A 189 3.31 67.84 -2.91
CA THR A 189 3.84 68.04 -1.55
C THR A 189 3.29 69.34 -0.94
N SER A 190 3.77 69.70 0.26
CA SER A 190 3.55 70.99 0.91
C SER A 190 4.80 71.39 1.69
N ASP A 191 4.97 72.67 1.96
CA ASP A 191 5.96 73.30 2.83
C ASP A 191 5.32 73.69 4.19
N PRO A 192 4.98 72.74 5.07
CA PRO A 192 4.15 73.02 6.23
C PRO A 192 4.86 73.76 7.38
N TYR A 193 4.12 74.69 8.01
CA TYR A 193 4.44 75.27 9.31
C TYR A 193 3.20 75.37 10.22
N VAL A 194 3.43 75.48 11.53
CA VAL A 194 2.35 75.49 12.53
C VAL A 194 2.31 76.82 13.25
N THR A 195 1.12 77.40 13.37
CA THR A 195 0.85 78.54 14.26
C THR A 195 0.10 78.08 15.49
N VAL A 196 0.62 78.41 16.67
CA VAL A 196 0.02 78.11 17.98
C VAL A 196 -0.47 79.42 18.59
N GLN A 197 -1.76 79.52 18.84
CA GLN A 197 -2.39 80.70 19.44
C GLN A 197 -3.11 80.32 20.73
N VAL A 198 -2.76 80.98 21.83
CA VAL A 198 -3.43 80.88 23.13
C VAL A 198 -3.89 82.28 23.53
N GLY A 199 -5.20 82.50 23.62
CA GLY A 199 -5.78 83.82 23.85
C GLY A 199 -5.36 84.83 22.76
N LYS A 200 -4.63 85.87 23.17
CA LYS A 200 -4.09 86.92 22.26
C LYS A 200 -2.67 86.62 21.75
N VAL A 201 -1.96 85.67 22.35
CA VAL A 201 -0.55 85.39 22.01
C VAL A 201 -0.51 84.35 20.89
N LYS A 202 0.17 84.68 19.77
CA LYS A 202 0.39 83.79 18.62
C LYS A 202 1.89 83.58 18.40
N LYS A 203 2.31 82.32 18.27
CA LYS A 203 3.69 81.90 17.92
C LYS A 203 3.65 81.00 16.68
N ARG A 204 4.75 80.90 15.93
CA ARG A 204 4.87 80.02 14.75
C ARG A 204 6.13 79.15 14.84
N THR A 205 6.07 77.94 14.28
CA THR A 205 7.23 77.09 14.04
C THR A 205 7.99 77.52 12.80
N LYS A 206 9.17 76.93 12.59
CA LYS A 206 9.86 76.91 11.30
C LYS A 206 9.05 76.12 10.27
N THR A 207 9.30 76.44 9.01
CA THR A 207 8.73 75.76 7.85
C THR A 207 9.60 74.56 7.47
N VAL A 208 8.98 73.41 7.19
CA VAL A 208 9.66 72.21 6.70
C VAL A 208 9.32 72.07 5.21
N PRO A 209 10.28 72.10 4.27
CA PRO A 209 9.96 72.08 2.84
C PRO A 209 9.63 70.67 2.33
N GLN A 210 8.69 70.58 1.39
CA GLN A 210 8.32 69.42 0.57
C GLN A 210 8.03 68.13 1.36
N GLU A 211 7.36 68.23 2.51
CA GLU A 211 7.13 67.10 3.40
C GLU A 211 5.67 67.07 3.90
N LEU A 212 4.99 65.93 3.74
CA LEU A 212 3.61 65.72 4.22
C LEU A 212 3.57 65.13 5.62
N ASN A 213 4.71 64.67 6.14
CA ASN A 213 4.91 64.15 7.50
C ASN A 213 6.01 64.94 8.26
N PRO A 214 5.87 66.27 8.41
CA PRO A 214 6.94 67.12 8.93
C PRO A 214 7.23 66.88 10.42
N VAL A 215 8.49 67.07 10.82
CA VAL A 215 8.93 67.04 12.22
C VAL A 215 9.51 68.41 12.60
N TRP A 216 8.88 69.09 13.56
CA TRP A 216 9.32 70.40 14.06
C TRP A 216 10.09 70.28 15.38
N ASN A 217 9.57 69.52 16.35
CA ASN A 217 10.09 69.43 17.73
C ASN A 217 10.35 70.81 18.38
N GLU A 218 9.44 71.77 18.17
CA GLU A 218 9.57 73.13 18.70
C GLU A 218 8.68 73.34 19.93
N LYS A 219 9.27 73.91 21.00
CA LYS A 219 8.60 74.13 22.29
C LYS A 219 8.25 75.60 22.50
N PHE A 220 6.99 75.85 22.84
CA PHE A 220 6.44 77.17 23.12
C PHE A 220 5.85 77.23 24.52
N TYR A 221 6.07 78.35 25.22
CA TYR A 221 5.49 78.61 26.54
C TYR A 221 4.38 79.66 26.45
N PHE A 222 3.27 79.42 27.15
CA PHE A 222 2.12 80.31 27.25
C PHE A 222 1.64 80.39 28.70
N GLU A 223 1.24 81.58 29.13
CA GLU A 223 0.54 81.78 30.40
C GLU A 223 -0.96 81.94 30.12
N CYS A 224 -1.77 81.11 30.77
CA CYS A 224 -3.21 81.11 30.60
C CYS A 224 -3.89 81.41 31.94
N HIS A 225 -4.63 82.52 32.00
CA HIS A 225 -5.37 82.96 33.19
C HIS A 225 -6.88 82.75 33.08
N ASN A 226 -7.33 82.03 32.05
CA ASN A 226 -8.73 81.74 31.82
C ASN A 226 -8.95 80.30 31.32
N GLY A 227 -9.66 79.49 32.10
CA GLY A 227 -9.87 78.07 31.81
C GLY A 227 -10.81 77.81 30.63
N THR A 228 -11.50 78.85 30.14
CA THR A 228 -12.37 78.82 28.95
C THR A 228 -11.68 79.30 27.67
N ASP A 229 -10.38 79.63 27.74
CA ASP A 229 -9.61 79.92 26.54
C ASP A 229 -9.38 78.64 25.73
N ARG A 230 -9.24 78.79 24.42
CA ARG A 230 -8.99 77.71 23.47
C ARG A 230 -7.57 77.84 22.92
N ILE A 231 -6.84 76.74 22.90
CA ILE A 231 -5.55 76.63 22.21
C ILE A 231 -5.86 76.33 20.74
N LYS A 232 -5.51 77.25 19.86
CA LYS A 232 -5.74 77.12 18.42
C LYS A 232 -4.43 76.77 17.75
N ILE A 233 -4.40 75.63 17.10
CA ILE A 233 -3.21 75.13 16.39
C ILE A 233 -3.60 75.00 14.94
N ARG A 234 -2.94 75.76 14.07
CA ARG A 234 -3.24 75.78 12.64
C ARG A 234 -2.00 75.46 11.84
N VAL A 235 -2.15 74.55 10.89
CA VAL A 235 -1.12 74.12 9.96
C VAL A 235 -1.36 74.83 8.64
N TRP A 236 -0.30 75.40 8.08
CA TRP A 236 -0.30 76.21 6.87
C TRP A 236 0.79 75.73 5.93
N ASP A 237 0.59 75.93 4.63
CA ASP A 237 1.56 75.70 3.57
C ASP A 237 2.20 77.03 3.16
N GLU A 238 3.53 77.13 3.21
CA GLU A 238 4.24 78.36 2.87
C GLU A 238 4.57 78.40 1.36
N ASP A 239 3.76 79.15 0.59
CA ASP A 239 3.93 79.27 -0.87
C ASP A 239 5.17 80.11 -1.27
N ASN A 240 6.31 79.47 -1.51
CA ASN A 240 7.57 80.18 -1.85
C ASN A 240 7.87 80.33 -3.36
N ASP A 241 6.90 80.15 -4.26
CA ASP A 241 7.08 80.28 -5.71
C ASP A 241 7.59 81.69 -6.12
N LEU A 242 8.51 81.76 -7.08
CA LEU A 242 9.01 83.01 -7.67
C LEU A 242 7.85 83.88 -8.22
N ARG A 243 6.75 83.24 -8.63
CA ARG A 243 5.50 83.91 -9.05
C ARG A 243 4.69 84.48 -7.88
N SER A 244 4.70 83.85 -6.69
CA SER A 244 4.04 84.37 -5.49
C SER A 244 4.74 85.62 -4.96
N LYS A 245 6.08 85.73 -5.09
CA LYS A 245 6.86 86.95 -4.81
C LYS A 245 6.55 88.13 -5.74
N LEU A 246 6.20 87.86 -7.01
CA LEU A 246 5.78 88.89 -7.96
C LEU A 246 4.31 89.32 -7.75
N ARG A 247 3.45 88.38 -7.31
CA ARG A 247 2.00 88.57 -7.13
C ARG A 247 1.61 89.12 -5.75
N THR A 248 2.43 88.89 -4.71
CA THR A 248 2.28 89.48 -3.36
C THR A 248 2.37 91.01 -3.35
N LYS A 249 3.02 91.63 -4.35
CA LYS A 249 3.04 93.09 -4.50
C LYS A 249 1.71 93.69 -5.02
N LEU A 250 0.78 92.88 -5.53
CA LEU A 250 -0.47 93.34 -6.14
C LEU A 250 -1.74 92.75 -5.50
N THR A 251 -1.66 91.60 -4.81
CA THR A 251 -2.78 91.03 -4.04
C THR A 251 -2.25 90.29 -2.81
N SER A 252 -2.71 90.66 -1.62
CA SER A 252 -2.41 89.99 -0.33
C SER A 252 -3.19 88.68 -0.23
N GLU A 253 -2.75 87.63 -0.91
CA GLU A 253 -3.21 86.26 -0.63
C GLU A 253 -2.31 85.61 0.42
N SER A 254 -2.95 84.94 1.39
CA SER A 254 -2.36 84.32 2.57
C SER A 254 -2.03 82.84 2.30
N ASP A 255 -0.94 82.34 2.88
CA ASP A 255 -0.53 80.93 2.96
C ASP A 255 -1.70 79.93 2.99
N ASP A 256 -1.54 78.81 2.29
CA ASP A 256 -2.58 77.82 2.09
C ASP A 256 -2.92 77.07 3.38
N PHE A 257 -4.21 76.86 3.65
CA PHE A 257 -4.65 76.23 4.91
C PHE A 257 -4.64 74.70 4.81
N LEU A 258 -3.81 74.04 5.63
CA LEU A 258 -3.67 72.59 5.65
C LEU A 258 -4.54 71.91 6.71
N GLY A 259 -4.91 72.63 7.78
CA GLY A 259 -5.80 72.10 8.83
C GLY A 259 -5.69 72.85 10.15
N GLN A 260 -6.63 72.59 11.08
CA GLN A 260 -6.53 73.11 12.44
C GLN A 260 -6.99 72.09 13.49
N THR A 261 -6.50 72.22 14.71
CA THR A 261 -7.09 71.61 15.89
C THR A 261 -7.32 72.68 16.96
N ILE A 262 -8.46 72.59 17.63
CA ILE A 262 -8.87 73.51 18.69
C ILE A 262 -8.98 72.69 19.96
N ILE A 263 -8.13 73.01 20.93
CA ILE A 263 -8.07 72.28 22.20
C ILE A 263 -8.62 73.20 23.29
N ASP A 264 -9.73 72.79 23.91
CA ASP A 264 -10.25 73.49 25.07
C ASP A 264 -9.30 73.30 26.25
N VAL A 265 -8.94 74.38 26.93
CA VAL A 265 -7.98 74.31 28.04
C VAL A 265 -8.47 73.42 29.21
N ARG A 266 -9.79 73.25 29.37
CA ARG A 266 -10.39 72.35 30.36
C ARG A 266 -10.09 70.85 30.13
N THR A 267 -9.74 70.44 28.92
CA THR A 267 -9.39 69.05 28.59
C THR A 267 -7.91 68.77 28.79
N LEU A 268 -7.17 69.71 29.37
CA LEU A 268 -5.74 69.57 29.64
C LEU A 268 -5.47 69.27 31.11
N SER A 269 -4.60 68.29 31.37
CA SER A 269 -4.14 67.93 32.71
C SER A 269 -2.76 67.27 32.61
N GLY A 270 -1.82 67.75 33.43
CA GLY A 270 -0.48 67.17 33.52
C GLY A 270 0.29 67.23 32.21
N GLU A 271 1.02 66.17 31.91
CA GLU A 271 1.83 66.02 30.70
C GLU A 271 1.14 65.12 29.67
N MET A 272 0.66 65.70 28.59
CA MET A 272 -0.10 65.03 27.54
C MET A 272 0.76 64.88 26.29
N ASP A 273 0.87 63.67 25.73
CA ASP A 273 1.43 63.42 24.40
C ASP A 273 0.32 62.80 23.55
N VAL A 274 -0.33 63.63 22.74
CA VAL A 274 -1.62 63.29 22.11
C VAL A 274 -1.59 63.66 20.63
N TRP A 275 -2.18 62.80 19.82
CA TRP A 275 -2.48 63.05 18.42
C TRP A 275 -3.86 63.69 18.29
N TYR A 276 -3.92 64.76 17.52
CA TYR A 276 -5.15 65.47 17.21
C TYR A 276 -5.41 65.43 15.70
N ASN A 277 -6.60 65.01 15.31
CA ASN A 277 -7.02 65.07 13.91
C ASN A 277 -7.19 66.53 13.47
N LEU A 278 -6.78 66.83 12.24
CA LEU A 278 -6.93 68.16 11.67
C LEU A 278 -8.34 68.34 11.10
N GLU A 279 -8.98 69.43 11.50
CA GLU A 279 -10.34 69.80 11.10
C GLU A 279 -10.34 70.89 10.03
N LYS A 280 -11.42 70.91 9.25
CA LYS A 280 -11.70 71.94 8.25
C LYS A 280 -12.12 73.24 8.94
N ARG A 281 -11.56 74.38 8.50
CA ARG A 281 -11.96 75.70 8.97
C ARG A 281 -13.24 76.22 8.31
N THR A 282 -13.45 75.86 7.05
CA THR A 282 -14.64 76.20 6.27
C THR A 282 -15.02 75.04 5.36
N ASP A 283 -16.26 75.01 4.87
CA ASP A 283 -16.74 73.96 3.96
C ASP A 283 -15.93 73.87 2.64
N LYS A 284 -15.16 74.91 2.31
CA LYS A 284 -14.26 74.98 1.15
C LYS A 284 -12.84 74.46 1.44
N SER A 285 -12.48 74.22 2.70
CA SER A 285 -11.16 73.76 3.09
C SER A 285 -11.02 72.25 2.85
N ALA A 286 -10.05 71.86 2.04
CA ALA A 286 -9.61 70.46 1.96
C ALA A 286 -8.52 70.25 3.03
N VAL A 287 -8.76 69.33 3.97
CA VAL A 287 -7.90 69.05 5.12
C VAL A 287 -7.73 67.55 5.24
N SER A 288 -6.51 67.11 5.55
CA SER A 288 -6.15 65.74 5.83
C SER A 288 -5.03 65.71 6.88
N GLY A 289 -4.97 64.63 7.64
CA GLY A 289 -3.86 64.34 8.54
C GLY A 289 -4.14 64.62 10.02
N ALA A 290 -3.14 64.34 10.84
CA ALA A 290 -3.16 64.54 12.28
C ALA A 290 -1.86 65.21 12.73
N ILE A 291 -1.90 65.89 13.87
CA ILE A 291 -0.76 66.57 14.49
C ILE A 291 -0.50 66.02 15.88
N ARG A 292 0.76 65.69 16.17
CA ARG A 292 1.21 65.22 17.49
C ARG A 292 1.70 66.39 18.32
N LEU A 293 1.07 66.57 19.47
CA LEU A 293 1.35 67.66 20.38
C LEU A 293 1.72 67.10 21.74
N HIS A 294 2.82 67.60 22.29
CA HIS A 294 3.22 67.34 23.65
C HIS A 294 2.96 68.58 24.51
N ILE A 295 1.90 68.53 25.31
CA ILE A 295 1.38 69.65 26.09
C ILE A 295 1.58 69.34 27.57
N SER A 296 2.41 70.12 28.25
CA SER A 296 2.54 70.07 29.71
C SER A 296 1.80 71.26 30.32
N VAL A 297 0.85 70.98 31.21
CA VAL A 297 0.07 72.01 31.93
C VAL A 297 0.36 71.93 33.42
N GLU A 298 0.89 73.02 33.94
CA GLU A 298 1.11 73.23 35.37
C GLU A 298 0.01 74.18 35.88
N ILE A 299 -1.03 73.60 36.47
CA ILE A 299 -2.11 74.38 37.10
C ILE A 299 -1.68 74.71 38.53
N LYS A 300 -1.82 75.97 38.91
CA LYS A 300 -1.49 76.43 40.28
C LYS A 300 -2.30 75.64 41.32
N GLY A 301 -1.63 74.81 42.11
CA GLY A 301 -2.24 73.91 43.11
C GLY A 301 -2.40 72.44 42.69
N GLU A 302 -2.16 72.10 41.42
CA GLU A 302 -2.21 70.74 40.86
C GLU A 302 -0.96 70.47 39.99
N GLU A 303 0.23 70.41 40.61
CA GLU A 303 1.52 70.42 39.89
C GLU A 303 2.01 69.03 39.41
N LYS A 304 1.38 67.93 39.86
CA LYS A 304 1.73 66.54 39.49
C LYS A 304 0.51 65.66 39.25
N VAL A 305 -0.39 66.10 38.39
CA VAL A 305 -1.61 65.34 38.05
C VAL A 305 -1.42 64.50 36.79
N ALA A 306 -2.06 63.33 36.76
CA ALA A 306 -2.04 62.46 35.59
C ALA A 306 -2.90 63.03 34.45
N PRO A 307 -2.61 62.70 33.18
CA PRO A 307 -3.45 63.04 32.04
C PRO A 307 -4.86 62.44 32.11
N TYR A 308 -5.86 63.11 31.54
CA TYR A 308 -7.24 62.63 31.56
C TYR A 308 -7.45 61.27 30.88
N HIS A 309 -6.62 60.90 29.90
CA HIS A 309 -6.61 59.56 29.30
C HIS A 309 -6.28 58.49 30.35
N VAL A 310 -5.24 58.71 31.17
CA VAL A 310 -4.86 57.81 32.27
C VAL A 310 -5.95 57.79 33.35
N GLN A 311 -6.53 58.94 33.67
CA GLN A 311 -7.65 59.03 34.61
C GLN A 311 -8.88 58.25 34.12
N TYR A 312 -9.22 58.34 32.83
CA TYR A 312 -10.30 57.57 32.22
C TYR A 312 -10.03 56.07 32.28
N THR A 313 -8.80 55.62 31.96
CA THR A 313 -8.47 54.19 32.08
C THR A 313 -8.65 53.69 33.52
N CYS A 314 -8.22 54.47 34.51
CA CYS A 314 -8.42 54.14 35.92
C CYS A 314 -9.91 54.06 36.28
N LEU A 315 -10.74 55.04 35.86
CA LEU A 315 -12.18 55.02 36.09
C LEU A 315 -12.85 53.79 35.47
N HIS A 316 -12.58 53.54 34.18
CA HIS A 316 -13.20 52.47 33.41
C HIS A 316 -12.83 51.09 33.95
N GLU A 317 -11.55 50.88 34.27
CA GLU A 317 -11.07 49.63 34.88
C GLU A 317 -11.72 49.39 36.25
N ASN A 318 -11.70 50.37 37.16
CA ASN A 318 -12.28 50.18 38.50
C ASN A 318 -13.79 49.91 38.45
N ILE A 319 -14.54 50.57 37.56
CA ILE A 319 -15.96 50.27 37.33
C ILE A 319 -16.13 48.82 36.84
N PHE A 320 -15.35 48.42 35.82
CA PHE A 320 -15.44 47.07 35.26
C PHE A 320 -15.20 45.99 36.32
N TYR A 321 -14.13 46.10 37.11
CA TYR A 321 -13.81 45.11 38.14
C TYR A 321 -14.83 45.10 39.28
N TYR A 322 -15.29 46.27 39.71
CA TYR A 322 -16.31 46.37 40.75
C TYR A 322 -17.62 45.68 40.33
N LEU A 323 -18.08 45.90 39.10
CA LEU A 323 -19.26 45.23 38.57
C LEU A 323 -19.04 43.71 38.46
N CYS A 324 -17.88 43.27 37.98
CA CYS A 324 -17.58 41.84 37.91
C CYS A 324 -17.62 41.15 39.28
N GLU A 325 -17.00 41.77 40.31
CA GLU A 325 -17.00 41.23 41.67
C GLU A 325 -18.40 41.23 42.29
N THR A 326 -19.20 42.26 42.00
CA THR A 326 -20.56 42.39 42.52
C THR A 326 -21.49 41.35 41.90
N ASN A 327 -21.44 41.18 40.58
CA ASN A 327 -22.24 40.18 39.88
C ASN A 327 -21.92 38.77 40.36
N LYS A 328 -20.62 38.47 40.55
CA LYS A 328 -20.18 37.18 41.09
C LYS A 328 -20.73 36.91 42.50
N LYS A 329 -20.83 37.92 43.37
CA LYS A 329 -21.44 37.79 44.70
C LYS A 329 -22.96 37.57 44.63
N ASN A 330 -23.61 38.15 43.63
CA ASN A 330 -25.05 38.06 43.43
C ASN A 330 -25.51 36.79 42.69
N GLY A 331 -24.57 35.93 42.25
CA GLY A 331 -24.88 34.73 41.47
C GLY A 331 -25.20 35.00 39.99
N GLU A 332 -24.93 36.21 39.51
CA GLU A 332 -25.09 36.63 38.13
C GLU A 332 -23.83 36.31 37.30
N PRO A 333 -23.91 36.30 35.95
CA PRO A 333 -22.74 36.14 35.09
C PRO A 333 -21.67 37.20 35.41
N GLU A 334 -20.42 36.74 35.58
CA GLU A 334 -19.30 37.57 36.03
C GLU A 334 -19.06 38.80 35.13
N VAL A 335 -19.33 38.69 33.83
CA VAL A 335 -19.40 39.84 32.92
C VAL A 335 -20.81 39.91 32.36
N LYS A 336 -21.53 40.98 32.65
CA LYS A 336 -22.87 41.24 32.09
C LYS A 336 -22.73 42.03 30.79
N ILE A 337 -23.29 41.50 29.71
CA ILE A 337 -23.24 42.11 28.38
C ILE A 337 -24.52 42.94 28.17
N PRO A 338 -24.43 44.22 27.79
CA PRO A 338 -25.61 45.06 27.52
C PRO A 338 -26.45 44.54 26.33
N GLU A 339 -27.78 44.57 26.44
CA GLU A 339 -28.70 44.08 25.40
C GLU A 339 -29.10 45.17 24.38
N THR A 340 -28.15 45.93 23.83
CA THR A 340 -28.44 46.98 22.84
C THR A 340 -28.23 46.48 21.41
N LYS A 341 -29.26 46.62 20.56
CA LYS A 341 -29.22 46.28 19.12
C LYS A 341 -29.12 47.55 18.27
N GLY A 342 -28.12 47.64 17.39
CA GLY A 342 -27.94 48.76 16.43
C GLY A 342 -26.47 49.04 16.08
N ASP A 343 -26.23 49.92 15.10
CA ASP A 343 -24.88 50.27 14.60
C ASP A 343 -23.97 50.93 15.66
N ASP A 344 -24.55 51.54 16.69
CA ASP A 344 -23.84 52.16 17.82
C ASP A 344 -23.75 51.25 19.07
N SER A 345 -24.16 49.98 18.98
CA SER A 345 -24.10 49.01 20.08
C SER A 345 -22.70 48.89 20.71
N TRP A 346 -21.63 48.96 19.91
CA TRP A 346 -20.25 48.85 20.38
C TRP A 346 -19.77 50.06 21.21
N LYS A 347 -20.55 51.15 21.29
CA LYS A 347 -20.29 52.32 22.14
C LYS A 347 -20.95 52.21 23.52
N VAL A 348 -21.75 51.17 23.75
CA VAL A 348 -22.39 50.88 25.04
C VAL A 348 -21.62 49.74 25.72
N TYR A 349 -21.02 50.05 26.87
CA TYR A 349 -20.12 49.14 27.58
C TYR A 349 -20.73 48.55 28.86
N PHE A 350 -21.64 49.30 29.49
CA PHE A 350 -22.29 48.92 30.74
C PHE A 350 -23.78 49.25 30.70
N ASP A 351 -24.55 48.70 31.63
CA ASP A 351 -25.91 49.16 31.91
C ASP A 351 -25.87 50.51 32.67
N SER A 352 -26.97 51.27 32.62
CA SER A 352 -27.16 52.42 33.52
C SER A 352 -27.17 51.92 34.98
N PRO A 353 -26.46 52.55 35.93
CA PRO A 353 -25.88 53.91 35.90
C PRO A 353 -24.39 54.02 35.46
N ALA A 354 -23.69 52.90 35.25
CA ALA A 354 -22.25 52.90 34.96
C ALA A 354 -21.90 53.54 33.60
N GLN A 355 -22.74 53.33 32.58
CA GLN A 355 -22.54 53.93 31.25
C GLN A 355 -22.60 55.46 31.28
N GLU A 356 -23.52 56.04 32.06
CA GLU A 356 -23.64 57.50 32.19
C GLU A 356 -22.37 58.08 32.84
N ILE A 357 -21.80 57.39 33.83
CA ILE A 357 -20.60 57.85 34.53
C ILE A 357 -19.42 58.04 33.58
N ILE A 358 -19.12 57.02 32.79
CA ILE A 358 -18.00 57.06 31.85
C ILE A 358 -18.25 58.02 30.68
N THR A 359 -19.51 58.13 30.24
CA THR A 359 -19.89 58.99 29.11
C THR A 359 -19.76 60.46 29.50
N GLU A 360 -20.27 60.86 30.68
CA GLU A 360 -20.12 62.23 31.18
C GLU A 360 -18.66 62.61 31.43
N PHE A 361 -17.88 61.69 31.99
CA PHE A 361 -16.44 61.91 32.18
C PHE A 361 -15.74 62.11 30.83
N ALA A 362 -16.02 61.25 29.85
CA ALA A 362 -15.41 61.32 28.54
C ALA A 362 -15.77 62.61 27.78
N ILE A 363 -17.05 63.00 27.78
CA ILE A 363 -17.50 64.23 27.11
C ILE A 363 -16.86 65.46 27.77
N ARG A 364 -16.81 65.50 29.10
CA ARG A 364 -16.29 66.67 29.83
C ARG A 364 -14.79 66.89 29.64
N TYR A 365 -14.02 65.81 29.62
CA TYR A 365 -12.57 65.87 29.55
C TYR A 365 -12.00 65.56 28.16
N GLY A 366 -12.85 65.37 27.14
CA GLY A 366 -12.45 65.23 25.75
C GLY A 366 -11.80 63.89 25.41
N ILE A 367 -12.38 62.78 25.90
CA ILE A 367 -11.89 61.41 25.60
C ILE A 367 -12.61 60.85 24.37
N GLU A 368 -11.83 60.54 23.33
CA GLU A 368 -12.31 59.97 22.06
C GLU A 368 -13.01 58.62 22.26
N SER A 369 -14.11 58.38 21.52
CA SER A 369 -14.86 57.11 21.58
C SER A 369 -14.00 55.88 21.27
N MET A 370 -13.01 56.02 20.39
CA MET A 370 -12.08 54.95 20.07
C MET A 370 -11.18 54.59 21.27
N TYR A 371 -10.74 55.57 22.04
CA TYR A 371 -9.96 55.33 23.26
C TYR A 371 -10.80 54.57 24.31
N GLN A 372 -12.08 54.93 24.44
CA GLN A 372 -13.03 54.23 25.32
C GLN A 372 -13.21 52.77 24.90
N ALA A 373 -13.41 52.50 23.60
CA ALA A 373 -13.54 51.17 23.04
C ALA A 373 -12.29 50.32 23.24
N MET A 374 -11.10 50.85 22.95
CA MET A 374 -9.83 50.14 23.16
C MET A 374 -9.55 49.85 24.63
N THR A 375 -9.94 50.76 25.53
CA THR A 375 -9.85 50.56 26.99
C THR A 375 -10.82 49.47 27.46
N HIS A 376 -12.07 49.48 26.98
CA HIS A 376 -13.03 48.42 27.31
C HIS A 376 -12.57 47.06 26.75
N PHE A 377 -12.05 47.01 25.52
CA PHE A 377 -11.45 45.80 24.95
C PHE A 377 -10.33 45.26 25.85
N SER A 378 -9.44 46.13 26.35
CA SER A 378 -8.40 45.77 27.31
C SER A 378 -8.91 45.28 28.67
N CYS A 379 -10.13 45.64 29.06
CA CYS A 379 -10.76 45.09 30.26
C CYS A 379 -11.31 43.68 29.98
N LEU A 380 -12.02 43.51 28.85
CA LEU A 380 -12.59 42.22 28.43
C LEU A 380 -11.53 41.13 28.24
N THR A 381 -10.31 41.49 27.79
CA THR A 381 -9.20 40.53 27.68
C THR A 381 -8.87 39.82 29.00
N THR A 382 -9.19 40.42 30.15
CA THR A 382 -8.93 39.80 31.47
C THR A 382 -9.97 38.76 31.86
N LYS A 383 -11.11 38.73 31.16
CA LYS A 383 -12.28 37.86 31.42
C LYS A 383 -12.76 37.17 30.14
N PHE A 384 -11.87 36.92 29.18
CA PHE A 384 -12.22 36.37 27.87
C PHE A 384 -12.87 34.97 27.91
N MET A 385 -12.69 34.19 28.99
CA MET A 385 -13.29 32.86 29.17
C MET A 385 -14.73 32.89 29.71
N CYS A 386 -15.23 34.06 30.10
CA CYS A 386 -16.62 34.24 30.53
C CYS A 386 -17.56 34.16 29.33
N THR A 387 -18.76 33.64 29.55
CA THR A 387 -19.73 33.38 28.46
C THR A 387 -20.17 34.66 27.77
N GLY A 388 -20.22 34.63 26.44
CA GLY A 388 -20.57 35.77 25.57
C GLY A 388 -19.46 36.82 25.38
N VAL A 389 -18.41 36.84 26.22
CA VAL A 389 -17.32 37.82 26.11
C VAL A 389 -16.56 37.71 24.78
N PRO A 390 -16.21 36.51 24.26
CA PRO A 390 -15.51 36.41 22.97
C PRO A 390 -16.29 37.03 21.80
N ALA A 391 -17.63 36.92 21.80
CA ALA A 391 -18.48 37.50 20.76
C ALA A 391 -18.43 39.04 20.79
N THR A 392 -18.60 39.62 21.99
CA THR A 392 -18.50 41.07 22.20
C THR A 392 -17.11 41.60 21.83
N MET A 393 -16.05 40.88 22.22
CA MET A 393 -14.67 41.23 21.85
C MET A 393 -14.44 41.18 20.35
N SER A 394 -14.98 40.17 19.65
CA SER A 394 -14.85 40.04 18.20
C SER A 394 -15.55 41.20 17.48
N CYS A 395 -16.78 41.53 17.89
CA CYS A 395 -17.52 42.67 17.35
C CYS A 395 -16.81 44.00 17.62
N LEU A 396 -16.32 44.21 18.85
CA LEU A 396 -15.60 45.43 19.22
C LEU A 396 -14.30 45.58 18.41
N LEU A 397 -13.54 44.51 18.24
CA LEU A 397 -12.31 44.52 17.43
C LEU A 397 -12.60 44.75 15.94
N ALA A 398 -13.70 44.20 15.41
CA ALA A 398 -14.13 44.47 14.05
C ALA A 398 -14.47 45.94 13.82
N ASN A 399 -15.14 46.60 14.76
CA ASN A 399 -15.42 48.04 14.71
C ASN A 399 -14.15 48.90 14.84
N ILE A 400 -13.24 48.53 15.75
CA ILE A 400 -11.91 49.16 15.85
C ILE A 400 -11.16 49.03 14.52
N ASN A 401 -11.16 47.84 13.93
CA ASN A 401 -10.55 47.59 12.63
C ASN A 401 -11.18 48.43 11.52
N ALA A 402 -12.50 48.49 11.44
CA ALA A 402 -13.23 49.28 10.44
C ALA A 402 -12.90 50.77 10.55
N PHE A 403 -12.79 51.31 11.76
CA PHE A 403 -12.43 52.72 11.95
C PHE A 403 -11.05 53.07 11.38
N TYR A 404 -10.02 52.25 11.62
CA TYR A 404 -8.67 52.54 11.11
C TYR A 404 -8.47 52.12 9.65
N ALA A 405 -9.21 51.11 9.15
CA ALA A 405 -9.08 50.59 7.79
C ALA A 405 -9.97 51.30 6.74
N HIS A 406 -11.20 51.71 7.11
CA HIS A 406 -12.25 52.15 6.17
C HIS A 406 -12.70 53.62 6.32
N THR A 407 -12.10 54.42 7.21
CA THR A 407 -12.34 55.87 7.22
C THR A 407 -11.89 56.47 5.87
N SER A 408 -12.88 56.76 5.02
CA SER A 408 -12.74 56.91 3.57
C SER A 408 -12.52 58.36 3.12
N ALA A 409 -11.74 58.49 2.04
CA ALA A 409 -11.88 59.43 0.92
C ALA A 409 -10.91 60.62 0.74
N SER A 410 -9.99 60.94 1.65
CA SER A 410 -9.01 62.02 1.36
C SER A 410 -7.63 61.96 2.03
N SER A 411 -7.26 60.85 2.70
CA SER A 411 -5.94 60.75 3.35
C SER A 411 -4.94 59.93 2.54
N ASN A 412 -3.78 60.49 2.21
CA ASN A 412 -2.63 59.79 1.61
C ASN A 412 -1.91 58.82 2.58
N GLN A 413 -2.52 58.49 3.74
CA GLN A 413 -1.90 57.67 4.80
C GLN A 413 -2.30 56.19 4.70
N THR A 414 -1.38 55.32 5.13
CA THR A 414 -1.68 53.90 5.32
C THR A 414 -2.50 53.64 6.59
N ALA A 415 -3.10 52.45 6.72
CA ALA A 415 -3.89 52.12 7.91
C ALA A 415 -3.00 51.98 9.17
N SER A 416 -1.78 51.47 8.98
CA SER A 416 -0.78 51.33 10.05
C SER A 416 -0.30 52.67 10.58
N GLU A 417 -0.18 53.65 9.70
CA GLU A 417 0.13 55.04 10.03
C GLU A 417 -0.98 55.69 10.86
N ARG A 418 -2.24 55.60 10.40
CA ARG A 418 -3.40 56.07 11.17
C ARG A 418 -3.50 55.42 12.55
N PHE A 419 -3.21 54.13 12.64
CA PHE A 419 -3.20 53.41 13.91
C PHE A 419 -2.04 53.84 14.83
N SER A 420 -0.90 54.24 14.26
CA SER A 420 0.24 54.78 15.02
C SER A 420 -0.10 56.11 15.70
N ALA A 421 -1.08 56.84 15.16
CA ALA A 421 -1.64 58.06 15.75
C ALA A 421 -2.67 57.79 16.86
N SER A 422 -2.89 56.54 17.29
CA SER A 422 -3.81 56.22 18.38
C SER A 422 -3.27 56.66 19.75
N ASN A 423 -4.09 57.41 20.50
CA ASN A 423 -3.78 57.87 21.86
C ASN A 423 -3.72 56.73 22.91
N PHE A 424 -4.23 55.53 22.60
CA PHE A 424 -4.07 54.34 23.45
C PHE A 424 -2.63 53.79 23.42
N GLY A 425 -1.89 54.10 22.36
CA GLY A 425 -0.53 53.63 22.11
C GLY A 425 -0.52 52.35 21.27
N LYS A 426 0.08 52.46 20.08
CA LYS A 426 0.26 51.35 19.12
C LYS A 426 0.86 50.12 19.80
N GLU A 427 2.06 50.26 20.37
CA GLU A 427 2.76 49.13 20.98
C GLU A 427 1.99 48.47 22.13
N LYS A 428 1.29 49.28 22.93
CA LYS A 428 0.49 48.79 24.06
C LYS A 428 -0.65 47.89 23.56
N PHE A 429 -1.38 48.32 22.54
CA PHE A 429 -2.48 47.54 21.98
C PHE A 429 -2.00 46.32 21.18
N VAL A 430 -0.88 46.43 20.45
CA VAL A 430 -0.29 45.27 19.76
C VAL A 430 0.15 44.20 20.75
N LYS A 431 0.87 44.57 21.82
CA LYS A 431 1.27 43.64 22.88
C LYS A 431 0.05 42.97 23.54
N LEU A 432 -1.01 43.73 23.78
CA LEU A 432 -2.28 43.21 24.30
C LEU A 432 -2.90 42.16 23.37
N LEU A 433 -2.96 42.44 22.06
CA LEU A 433 -3.49 41.50 21.06
C LEU A 433 -2.61 40.24 20.94
N ASP A 434 -1.29 40.38 21.03
CA ASP A 434 -0.36 39.25 20.98
C ASP A 434 -0.53 38.32 22.18
N GLN A 435 -0.68 38.89 23.38
CA GLN A 435 -0.97 38.15 24.59
C GLN A 435 -2.34 37.47 24.52
N LEU A 436 -3.38 38.18 24.09
CA LEU A 436 -4.71 37.62 23.89
C LEU A 436 -4.66 36.45 22.90
N HIS A 437 -4.05 36.63 21.73
CA HIS A 437 -3.87 35.59 20.72
C HIS A 437 -3.22 34.33 21.31
N ASN A 438 -2.16 34.49 22.11
CA ASN A 438 -1.50 33.38 22.77
C ASN A 438 -2.39 32.70 23.83
N SER A 439 -3.17 33.47 24.60
CA SER A 439 -4.13 32.93 25.58
C SER A 439 -5.29 32.18 24.92
N LEU A 440 -5.81 32.67 23.79
CA LEU A 440 -6.81 31.98 22.99
C LEU A 440 -6.24 30.67 22.45
N ARG A 441 -5.01 30.69 21.91
CA ARG A 441 -4.32 29.50 21.42
C ARG A 441 -4.23 28.41 22.49
N ILE A 442 -3.77 28.76 23.70
CA ILE A 442 -3.66 27.82 24.83
C ILE A 442 -5.03 27.23 25.20
N SER A 443 -6.09 28.06 25.20
CA SER A 443 -7.45 27.62 25.53
C SER A 443 -8.01 26.68 24.46
N LEU A 444 -7.77 26.98 23.18
CA LEU A 444 -8.15 26.14 22.05
C LEU A 444 -7.35 24.83 22.01
N SER A 445 -6.09 24.82 22.46
CA SER A 445 -5.30 23.58 22.61
C SER A 445 -5.91 22.58 23.61
N MET A 446 -6.90 23.00 24.40
CA MET A 446 -7.65 22.14 25.32
C MET A 446 -9.16 22.30 25.13
N TYR A 447 -9.62 22.53 23.89
CA TYR A 447 -11.00 22.93 23.62
C TYR A 447 -12.04 21.94 24.17
N ARG A 448 -11.79 20.62 24.13
CA ARG A 448 -12.70 19.60 24.68
C ARG A 448 -12.92 19.74 26.19
N ASN A 449 -11.91 20.23 26.91
CA ASN A 449 -11.97 20.45 28.36
C ASN A 449 -12.52 21.84 28.71
N CYS A 450 -12.19 22.86 27.90
CA CYS A 450 -12.64 24.22 28.12
C CYS A 450 -14.08 24.47 27.64
N PHE A 451 -14.52 23.73 26.62
CA PHE A 451 -15.81 23.90 25.94
C PHE A 451 -16.46 22.52 25.73
N PRO A 452 -17.02 21.92 26.80
CA PRO A 452 -17.59 20.58 26.72
C PRO A 452 -18.82 20.54 25.82
N ALA A 453 -18.94 19.49 25.01
CA ALA A 453 -20.07 19.25 24.10
C ALA A 453 -21.44 19.22 24.80
N SER A 454 -21.48 18.91 26.09
CA SER A 454 -22.72 18.88 26.88
C SER A 454 -23.32 20.27 27.16
N GLN A 455 -22.56 21.35 26.95
CA GLN A 455 -23.00 22.72 27.25
C GLN A 455 -23.10 23.56 25.96
N PRO A 456 -24.31 23.82 25.42
CA PRO A 456 -24.47 24.53 24.15
C PRO A 456 -23.95 25.98 24.20
N ASP A 457 -24.10 26.67 25.33
CA ASP A 457 -23.59 28.03 25.51
C ASP A 457 -22.06 28.08 25.39
N LYS A 458 -21.37 27.05 25.89
CA LYS A 458 -19.91 26.94 25.77
C LYS A 458 -19.47 26.59 24.36
N LEU A 459 -20.29 25.88 23.58
CA LEU A 459 -20.02 25.66 22.17
C LEU A 459 -20.16 26.96 21.35
N GLN A 460 -21.12 27.82 21.70
CA GLN A 460 -21.20 29.17 21.11
C GLN A 460 -19.99 30.04 21.52
N ASP A 461 -19.53 29.93 22.77
CA ASP A 461 -18.29 30.58 23.21
C ASP A 461 -17.07 30.07 22.40
N LEU A 462 -16.99 28.77 22.10
CA LEU A 462 -15.94 28.19 21.25
C LEU A 462 -15.97 28.78 19.84
N LYS A 463 -17.15 28.83 19.22
CA LYS A 463 -17.34 29.47 17.90
C LYS A 463 -16.84 30.91 17.91
N SER A 464 -17.31 31.69 18.90
CA SER A 464 -16.97 33.09 19.07
C SER A 464 -15.49 33.32 19.38
N THR A 465 -14.84 32.36 20.04
CA THR A 465 -13.39 32.37 20.31
C THR A 465 -12.59 32.19 19.02
N VAL A 466 -13.02 31.28 18.15
CA VAL A 466 -12.44 31.12 16.81
C VAL A 466 -12.67 32.39 15.97
N ASP A 467 -13.88 32.96 16.01
CA ASP A 467 -14.19 34.22 15.31
C ASP A 467 -13.29 35.36 15.80
N LEU A 468 -13.08 35.49 17.11
CA LEU A 468 -12.16 36.48 17.68
C LEU A 468 -10.72 36.26 17.19
N LEU A 469 -10.26 35.01 17.09
CA LEU A 469 -8.94 34.71 16.53
C LEU A 469 -8.85 35.17 15.07
N THR A 470 -9.90 34.95 14.27
CA THR A 470 -9.96 35.46 12.89
C THR A 470 -9.93 36.99 12.84
N SER A 471 -10.65 37.66 13.73
CA SER A 471 -10.67 39.13 13.84
C SER A 471 -9.29 39.69 14.22
N ILE A 472 -8.54 39.01 15.09
CA ILE A 472 -7.16 39.37 15.42
C ILE A 472 -6.25 39.22 14.20
N THR A 473 -6.32 38.09 13.50
CA THR A 473 -5.54 37.87 12.26
C THR A 473 -5.89 38.92 11.19
N PHE A 474 -7.17 39.29 11.06
CA PHE A 474 -7.62 40.30 10.11
C PHE A 474 -7.12 41.71 10.48
N PHE A 475 -7.13 42.06 11.77
CA PHE A 475 -6.55 43.30 12.27
C PHE A 475 -5.04 43.39 11.96
N ARG A 476 -4.29 42.30 12.18
CA ARG A 476 -2.85 42.23 11.82
C ARG A 476 -2.61 42.42 10.32
N MET A 477 -3.49 41.86 9.49
CA MET A 477 -3.39 41.97 8.03
C MET A 477 -3.76 43.38 7.52
N LYS A 478 -4.87 43.96 7.99
CA LYS A 478 -5.45 45.20 7.44
C LYS A 478 -4.97 46.47 8.12
N VAL A 479 -4.73 46.45 9.43
CA VAL A 479 -4.34 47.63 10.20
C VAL A 479 -2.84 47.66 10.47
N GLN A 480 -2.23 46.52 10.82
CA GLN A 480 -0.76 46.48 10.99
C GLN A 480 -0.01 46.29 9.66
N GLU A 481 -0.72 45.94 8.57
CA GLU A 481 -0.16 45.74 7.24
C GLU A 481 0.96 44.68 7.20
N LEU A 482 0.87 43.65 8.06
CA LEU A 482 1.77 42.51 7.99
C LEU A 482 1.54 41.74 6.69
N THR A 483 2.63 41.45 5.98
CA THR A 483 2.62 40.74 4.69
C THR A 483 2.17 39.27 4.82
N SER A 484 2.43 38.62 5.94
CA SER A 484 2.07 37.21 6.19
C SER A 484 1.74 36.92 7.66
N PRO A 485 0.59 37.39 8.19
CA PRO A 485 0.17 36.99 9.52
C PRO A 485 -0.15 35.49 9.58
N PRO A 486 0.01 34.84 10.75
CA PRO A 486 -0.33 33.43 10.91
C PRO A 486 -1.81 33.22 10.57
N ARG A 487 -2.06 32.31 9.63
CA ARG A 487 -3.40 32.04 9.12
C ARG A 487 -4.23 31.41 10.23
N ALA A 488 -5.41 31.97 10.50
CA ALA A 488 -6.26 31.51 11.61
C ALA A 488 -6.64 30.02 11.47
N SER A 489 -6.88 29.53 10.25
CA SER A 489 -7.15 28.11 9.98
C SER A 489 -6.01 27.20 10.42
N GLN A 490 -4.76 27.57 10.14
CA GLN A 490 -3.58 26.81 10.54
C GLN A 490 -3.38 26.80 12.06
N VAL A 491 -3.56 27.95 12.72
CA VAL A 491 -3.47 28.03 14.19
C VAL A 491 -4.55 27.16 14.85
N VAL A 492 -5.78 27.18 14.34
CA VAL A 492 -6.87 26.33 14.82
C VAL A 492 -6.55 24.84 14.59
N LYS A 493 -5.98 24.48 13.43
CA LYS A 493 -5.54 23.10 13.13
C LYS A 493 -4.48 22.64 14.15
N GLU A 494 -3.45 23.42 14.40
CA GLU A 494 -2.39 23.11 15.38
C GLU A 494 -2.95 22.97 16.80
N CYS A 495 -3.88 23.84 17.20
CA CYS A 495 -4.55 23.74 18.49
C CYS A 495 -5.38 22.46 18.60
N ALA A 496 -6.14 22.14 17.56
CA ALA A 496 -6.93 20.91 17.52
C ALA A 496 -6.02 19.68 17.66
N GLN A 497 -4.89 19.65 16.94
CA GLN A 497 -3.90 18.57 17.04
C GLN A 497 -3.32 18.43 18.46
N ALA A 498 -2.96 19.54 19.12
CA ALA A 498 -2.48 19.52 20.50
C ALA A 498 -3.56 19.01 21.49
N CYS A 499 -4.82 19.39 21.27
CA CYS A 499 -5.95 18.89 22.06
C CYS A 499 -6.13 17.38 21.86
N MET A 500 -6.03 16.90 20.61
CA MET A 500 -6.15 15.48 20.29
C MET A 500 -5.04 14.66 20.94
N GLN A 501 -3.79 15.14 20.93
CA GLN A 501 -2.68 14.46 21.59
C GLN A 501 -2.90 14.31 23.10
N THR A 502 -3.36 15.38 23.76
CA THR A 502 -3.65 15.33 25.20
C THR A 502 -4.87 14.45 25.50
N THR A 503 -5.86 14.44 24.60
CA THR A 503 -7.05 13.58 24.71
C THR A 503 -6.66 12.11 24.56
N TYR A 504 -5.84 11.76 23.56
CA TYR A 504 -5.34 10.41 23.36
C TYR A 504 -4.59 9.90 24.59
N GLN A 505 -3.66 10.70 25.13
CA GLN A 505 -2.91 10.32 26.33
C GLN A 505 -3.86 10.06 27.52
N PHE A 506 -4.85 10.92 27.72
CA PHE A 506 -5.85 10.73 28.77
C PHE A 506 -6.67 9.46 28.58
N LEU A 507 -7.09 9.16 27.33
CA LEU A 507 -7.81 7.92 27.01
C LEU A 507 -6.93 6.69 27.23
N TYR A 508 -5.68 6.74 26.81
CA TYR A 508 -4.72 5.65 26.96
C TYR A 508 -4.48 5.31 28.43
N ASP A 509 -4.26 6.32 29.28
CA ASP A 509 -3.99 6.15 30.71
C ASP A 509 -5.23 5.65 31.50
N ASN A 510 -6.45 5.82 30.96
CA ASN A 510 -7.71 5.54 31.67
C ASN A 510 -8.65 4.61 30.86
N ALA A 511 -8.12 3.85 29.89
CA ALA A 511 -8.95 3.17 28.88
C ALA A 511 -9.96 2.19 29.49
N ASN A 512 -9.52 1.32 30.40
CA ASN A 512 -10.36 0.29 31.02
C ASN A 512 -11.46 0.90 31.90
N ASP A 513 -11.13 1.91 32.70
CA ASP A 513 -12.07 2.61 33.58
C ASP A 513 -13.15 3.37 32.79
N LEU A 514 -12.73 4.07 31.73
CA LEU A 514 -13.66 4.82 30.87
C LEU A 514 -14.56 3.88 30.09
N TYR A 515 -14.02 2.80 29.54
CA TYR A 515 -14.79 1.81 28.82
C TYR A 515 -15.83 1.13 29.72
N ALA A 516 -15.43 0.69 30.92
CA ALA A 516 -16.35 0.09 31.90
C ALA A 516 -17.49 1.05 32.29
N ARG A 517 -17.19 2.34 32.45
CA ARG A 517 -18.22 3.37 32.76
C ARG A 517 -19.16 3.66 31.60
N GLN A 518 -18.63 3.73 30.37
CA GLN A 518 -19.42 4.09 29.19
C GLN A 518 -20.29 2.93 28.69
N PHE A 519 -19.80 1.69 28.78
CA PHE A 519 -20.46 0.49 28.25
C PHE A 519 -21.06 -0.42 29.32
N GLN A 520 -20.96 -0.07 30.61
CA GLN A 520 -21.53 -0.80 31.76
C GLN A 520 -21.08 -2.28 31.88
N GLU A 521 -19.88 -2.61 31.43
CA GLU A 521 -19.28 -3.94 31.56
C GLU A 521 -18.31 -4.04 32.75
N LYS A 522 -18.31 -5.18 33.45
CA LYS A 522 -17.35 -5.46 34.54
C LYS A 522 -16.01 -5.89 33.95
N VAL A 523 -15.04 -4.98 33.88
CA VAL A 523 -13.65 -5.28 33.51
C VAL A 523 -12.87 -5.77 34.73
N SER A 524 -12.06 -6.83 34.59
CA SER A 524 -11.16 -7.31 35.65
C SER A 524 -10.07 -6.27 35.92
N THR A 525 -9.99 -5.81 37.17
CA THR A 525 -9.25 -4.62 37.62
C THR A 525 -7.73 -4.76 37.72
N ASP A 526 -7.12 -5.87 37.28
CA ASP A 526 -5.74 -6.18 37.64
C ASP A 526 -4.66 -5.50 36.77
N GLU A 527 -4.99 -4.96 35.58
CA GLU A 527 -4.01 -4.23 34.75
C GLU A 527 -4.64 -2.97 34.11
N ALA A 528 -4.14 -1.78 34.49
CA ALA A 528 -4.64 -0.48 34.01
C ALA A 528 -4.12 -0.10 32.61
N GLY A 529 -3.18 -0.86 32.04
CA GLY A 529 -2.50 -0.55 30.77
C GLY A 529 -2.42 -1.76 29.82
N PRO A 530 -1.63 -1.68 28.73
CA PRO A 530 -1.46 -2.77 27.79
C PRO A 530 -0.82 -3.99 28.48
N SER A 531 -1.45 -5.15 28.31
CA SER A 531 -1.02 -6.42 28.89
C SER A 531 -0.36 -7.32 27.86
N PHE A 532 0.65 -8.09 28.28
CA PHE A 532 1.18 -9.21 27.47
C PHE A 532 0.27 -10.44 27.47
N LYS A 533 -0.71 -10.50 28.41
CA LYS A 533 -1.57 -11.68 28.62
C LYS A 533 -2.98 -11.52 28.04
N SER A 534 -3.41 -10.30 27.72
CA SER A 534 -4.70 -10.02 27.11
C SER A 534 -4.61 -8.85 26.13
N LEU A 535 -5.39 -8.93 25.04
CA LEU A 535 -5.52 -7.88 24.02
C LEU A 535 -6.76 -6.99 24.23
N ASP A 536 -7.49 -7.17 25.34
CA ASP A 536 -8.76 -6.45 25.61
C ASP A 536 -8.56 -4.94 25.74
N PHE A 537 -7.43 -4.51 26.31
CA PHE A 537 -7.06 -3.09 26.40
C PHE A 537 -7.14 -2.38 25.05
N TRP A 538 -6.57 -2.98 23.99
CA TRP A 538 -6.60 -2.42 22.64
C TRP A 538 -8.02 -2.36 22.06
N HIS A 539 -8.84 -3.35 22.39
CA HIS A 539 -10.25 -3.35 22.00
C HIS A 539 -11.02 -2.22 22.67
N HIS A 540 -10.80 -1.97 23.96
CA HIS A 540 -11.40 -0.88 24.71
C HIS A 540 -10.95 0.49 24.18
N LEU A 541 -9.64 0.65 23.97
CA LEU A 541 -9.06 1.89 23.46
C LEU A 541 -9.64 2.27 22.09
N ILE A 542 -9.69 1.33 21.13
CA ILE A 542 -10.27 1.59 19.79
C ILE A 542 -11.73 2.06 19.90
N ALA A 543 -12.54 1.48 20.80
CA ALA A 543 -13.92 1.90 20.98
C ALA A 543 -14.04 3.34 21.51
N LEU A 544 -13.19 3.72 22.47
CA LEU A 544 -13.13 5.09 23.00
C LEU A 544 -12.67 6.09 21.93
N LEU A 545 -11.67 5.73 21.12
CA LEU A 545 -11.20 6.56 20.01
C LEU A 545 -12.31 6.82 18.98
N VAL A 546 -13.11 5.80 18.64
CA VAL A 546 -14.29 5.98 17.77
C VAL A 546 -15.27 6.98 18.36
N SER A 547 -15.54 6.91 19.66
CA SER A 547 -16.44 7.85 20.35
C SER A 547 -15.95 9.30 20.25
N VAL A 548 -14.64 9.53 20.41
CA VAL A 548 -14.06 10.87 20.30
C VAL A 548 -14.11 11.40 18.87
N ILE A 549 -13.74 10.57 17.89
CA ILE A 549 -13.78 10.96 16.47
C ILE A 549 -15.21 11.30 16.04
N GLU A 550 -16.22 10.54 16.48
CA GLU A 550 -17.62 10.81 16.14
C GLU A 550 -18.10 12.12 16.77
N GLU A 551 -17.74 12.40 18.03
CA GLU A 551 -18.09 13.66 18.69
C GLU A 551 -17.43 14.87 18.01
N ASP A 552 -16.17 14.74 17.55
CA ASP A 552 -15.48 15.78 16.77
C ASP A 552 -16.12 16.01 15.40
N LYS A 553 -16.52 14.92 14.74
CA LYS A 553 -17.15 14.96 13.41
C LYS A 553 -18.56 15.56 13.45
N THR A 554 -19.32 15.32 14.51
CA THR A 554 -20.73 15.73 14.60
C THR A 554 -20.92 17.05 15.34
N THR A 555 -20.31 17.19 16.52
CA THR A 555 -20.53 18.34 17.39
C THR A 555 -19.54 19.46 17.08
N TYR A 556 -18.24 19.21 17.21
CA TYR A 556 -17.24 20.27 17.09
C TYR A 556 -17.03 20.76 15.65
N ALA A 557 -17.18 19.90 14.65
CA ALA A 557 -17.13 20.31 13.24
C ALA A 557 -18.31 21.23 12.85
N ALA A 558 -19.50 21.06 13.44
CA ALA A 558 -20.63 21.95 13.20
C ALA A 558 -20.41 23.34 13.81
N VAL A 559 -19.71 23.40 14.95
CA VAL A 559 -19.39 24.64 15.66
C VAL A 559 -18.26 25.40 14.97
N ILE A 560 -17.16 24.71 14.67
CA ILE A 560 -15.96 25.27 14.01
C ILE A 560 -16.10 25.11 12.49
N ASN A 561 -17.03 25.86 11.91
CA ASN A 561 -17.35 25.82 10.49
C ASN A 561 -16.79 27.01 9.70
N GLN A 562 -15.92 27.82 10.30
CA GLN A 562 -15.30 28.99 9.65
C GLN A 562 -14.36 28.59 8.50
N PHE A 563 -13.78 27.38 8.55
CA PHE A 563 -12.79 26.90 7.57
C PHE A 563 -13.07 25.46 7.10
N PRO A 564 -14.22 25.19 6.47
CA PRO A 564 -14.68 23.82 6.21
C PRO A 564 -13.76 23.02 5.27
N GLN A 565 -13.05 23.70 4.36
CA GLN A 565 -12.12 23.06 3.43
C GLN A 565 -10.71 22.85 4.01
N GLU A 566 -10.31 23.63 5.02
CA GLU A 566 -8.93 23.65 5.52
C GLU A 566 -8.79 23.03 6.92
N ALA A 567 -9.82 23.11 7.76
CA ALA A 567 -9.80 22.65 9.14
C ALA A 567 -11.08 21.87 9.50
N ASN A 568 -11.22 20.66 8.94
CA ASN A 568 -12.29 19.75 9.32
C ASN A 568 -11.92 19.00 10.61
N MET A 569 -12.62 19.29 11.71
CA MET A 569 -12.32 18.73 13.03
C MET A 569 -12.40 17.20 13.07
N GLY A 570 -13.35 16.60 12.36
CA GLY A 570 -13.47 15.14 12.29
C GLY A 570 -12.26 14.48 11.60
N LEU A 571 -11.78 15.05 10.50
CA LEU A 571 -10.61 14.54 9.78
C LEU A 571 -9.31 14.75 10.56
N ILE A 572 -9.15 15.91 11.23
CA ILE A 572 -7.99 16.19 12.09
C ILE A 572 -7.97 15.22 13.28
N SER A 573 -9.12 14.98 13.90
CA SER A 573 -9.28 14.01 15.00
C SER A 573 -8.89 12.61 14.55
N ALA A 574 -9.47 12.13 13.44
CA ALA A 574 -9.14 10.83 12.85
C ALA A 574 -7.64 10.68 12.56
N TYR A 575 -7.01 11.68 11.93
CA TYR A 575 -5.58 11.70 11.65
C TYR A 575 -4.74 11.57 12.92
N CYS A 576 -4.98 12.42 13.94
CA CYS A 576 -4.18 12.42 15.16
C CYS A 576 -4.35 11.12 15.98
N MET A 577 -5.59 10.64 16.10
CA MET A 577 -5.89 9.43 16.86
C MET A 577 -5.28 8.20 16.20
N TRP A 578 -5.33 8.10 14.87
CA TRP A 578 -4.70 7.00 14.13
C TRP A 578 -3.19 7.02 14.25
N THR A 579 -2.53 8.17 14.06
CA THR A 579 -1.07 8.28 14.14
C THR A 579 -0.56 7.81 15.50
N ARG A 580 -1.17 8.25 16.60
CA ARG A 580 -0.78 7.80 17.95
C ARG A 580 -1.08 6.32 18.20
N LEU A 581 -2.28 5.87 17.84
CA LEU A 581 -2.64 4.45 17.95
C LEU A 581 -1.68 3.58 17.15
N SER A 582 -1.26 4.01 15.95
CA SER A 582 -0.36 3.25 15.09
C SER A 582 1.03 3.10 15.71
N GLU A 583 1.58 4.18 16.29
CA GLU A 583 2.86 4.15 16.99
C GLU A 583 2.82 3.14 18.16
N ASP A 584 1.84 3.28 19.06
CA ASP A 584 1.74 2.46 20.27
C ASP A 584 1.39 0.99 19.96
N LEU A 585 0.42 0.77 19.07
CA LEU A 585 -0.01 -0.58 18.71
C LEU A 585 1.07 -1.34 17.93
N SER A 586 1.79 -0.68 17.01
CA SER A 586 2.89 -1.32 16.30
C SER A 586 4.00 -1.76 17.25
N ALA A 587 4.37 -0.91 18.22
CA ALA A 587 5.40 -1.20 19.19
C ALA A 587 4.97 -2.35 20.12
N ALA A 588 3.71 -2.36 20.54
CA ALA A 588 3.17 -3.44 21.35
C ALA A 588 3.14 -4.77 20.59
N LEU A 589 2.69 -4.78 19.33
CA LEU A 589 2.66 -5.99 18.51
C LEU A 589 4.07 -6.52 18.21
N GLU A 590 5.05 -5.65 18.01
CA GLU A 590 6.45 -6.04 17.85
C GLU A 590 7.01 -6.72 19.12
N GLN A 591 6.68 -6.19 20.30
CA GLN A 591 7.04 -6.83 21.58
C GLN A 591 6.36 -8.19 21.76
N HIS A 592 5.08 -8.32 21.39
CA HIS A 592 4.36 -9.60 21.40
C HIS A 592 4.96 -10.61 20.41
N ALA A 593 5.43 -10.16 19.24
CA ALA A 593 6.03 -11.02 18.23
C ALA A 593 7.38 -11.59 18.67
N ASN A 594 8.19 -10.77 19.36
CA ASN A 594 9.53 -11.10 19.85
C ASN A 594 9.55 -11.86 21.19
N SER A 595 8.42 -11.92 21.91
CA SER A 595 8.34 -12.65 23.18
C SER A 595 8.49 -14.17 22.97
N PRO A 596 9.35 -14.85 23.74
CA PRO A 596 9.55 -16.31 23.64
C PRO A 596 8.35 -17.12 24.13
N ASN A 597 7.54 -16.57 25.04
CA ASN A 597 6.27 -17.13 25.47
C ASN A 597 5.14 -16.25 24.96
N ARG A 598 4.40 -16.72 23.95
CA ARG A 598 3.17 -16.07 23.46
C ARG A 598 2.02 -16.50 24.37
N TYR A 599 1.49 -15.57 25.16
CA TYR A 599 0.43 -15.85 26.15
C TYR A 599 -0.99 -15.83 25.56
N CYS A 600 -1.22 -15.03 24.51
CA CYS A 600 -2.53 -14.89 23.86
C CYS A 600 -2.72 -15.89 22.70
N LYS A 601 -3.97 -16.28 22.43
CA LYS A 601 -4.30 -17.18 21.31
C LYS A 601 -4.19 -16.44 19.97
N THR A 602 -3.82 -17.16 18.90
CA THR A 602 -3.79 -16.62 17.53
C THR A 602 -5.14 -16.03 17.10
N SER A 603 -6.25 -16.62 17.53
CA SER A 603 -7.60 -16.10 17.29
C SER A 603 -7.86 -14.70 17.87
N GLU A 604 -7.23 -14.35 19.00
CA GLU A 604 -7.36 -13.03 19.61
C GLU A 604 -6.62 -11.95 18.81
N TYR A 605 -5.45 -12.27 18.26
CA TYR A 605 -4.72 -11.39 17.34
C TYR A 605 -5.47 -11.19 16.04
N MET A 606 -6.10 -12.25 15.51
CA MET A 606 -6.95 -12.16 14.31
C MET A 606 -8.15 -11.24 14.55
N ASN A 607 -8.83 -11.37 15.70
CA ASN A 607 -9.94 -10.49 16.07
C ASN A 607 -9.51 -9.02 16.21
N LEU A 608 -8.34 -8.78 16.82
CA LEU A 608 -7.76 -7.44 16.89
C LEU A 608 -7.45 -6.88 15.50
N CYS A 609 -6.88 -7.70 14.61
CA CYS A 609 -6.62 -7.32 13.21
C CYS A 609 -7.91 -6.90 12.49
N PHE A 610 -8.99 -7.67 12.62
CA PHE A 610 -10.30 -7.32 12.07
C PHE A 610 -10.85 -6.00 12.65
N LYS A 611 -10.67 -5.76 13.95
CA LYS A 611 -11.12 -4.52 14.60
C LYS A 611 -10.32 -3.30 14.13
N VAL A 612 -9.01 -3.43 13.98
CA VAL A 612 -8.13 -2.37 13.45
C VAL A 612 -8.44 -2.08 11.99
N LYS A 613 -8.64 -3.12 11.17
CA LYS A 613 -9.10 -3.00 9.78
C LYS A 613 -10.42 -2.22 9.70
N TRP A 614 -11.42 -2.62 10.50
CA TRP A 614 -12.71 -1.93 10.53
C TRP A 614 -12.55 -0.46 10.94
N PHE A 615 -11.74 -0.18 11.96
CA PHE A 615 -11.46 1.18 12.42
C PHE A 615 -10.81 2.03 11.31
N TYR A 616 -9.78 1.49 10.65
CA TYR A 616 -9.08 2.17 9.56
C TYR A 616 -10.02 2.46 8.37
N ASN A 617 -10.72 1.45 7.87
CA ASN A 617 -11.60 1.60 6.70
C ASN A 617 -12.79 2.52 6.97
N THR A 618 -13.35 2.50 8.19
CA THR A 618 -14.55 3.29 8.52
C THR A 618 -14.23 4.75 8.84
N ARG A 619 -13.06 5.04 9.43
CA ARG A 619 -12.76 6.35 10.01
C ARG A 619 -11.54 7.05 9.42
N ILE A 620 -10.58 6.31 8.87
CA ILE A 620 -9.25 6.82 8.50
C ILE A 620 -9.05 6.86 6.98
N ALA A 621 -9.64 5.92 6.24
CA ALA A 621 -9.44 5.78 4.79
C ALA A 621 -9.78 7.07 3.98
N ASP A 622 -10.69 7.90 4.48
CA ASP A 622 -11.10 9.16 3.84
C ASP A 622 -10.19 10.35 4.16
N VAL A 623 -9.22 10.20 5.08
CA VAL A 623 -8.29 11.27 5.48
C VAL A 623 -7.34 11.58 4.32
N PRO A 624 -7.20 12.84 3.87
CA PRO A 624 -6.41 13.20 2.68
C PRO A 624 -4.97 12.69 2.70
N GLU A 625 -4.31 12.72 3.85
CA GLU A 625 -2.92 12.27 4.04
C GLU A 625 -2.74 10.75 3.86
N PHE A 626 -3.81 9.96 4.08
CA PHE A 626 -3.79 8.50 3.95
C PHE A 626 -4.52 8.00 2.70
N LYS A 627 -5.20 8.90 1.98
CA LYS A 627 -5.89 8.57 0.75
C LYS A 627 -4.88 8.17 -0.33
N ASN A 628 -5.08 6.99 -0.91
CA ASN A 628 -4.19 6.36 -1.90
C ASN A 628 -2.81 5.93 -1.36
N VAL A 629 -2.62 5.89 -0.04
CA VAL A 629 -1.41 5.36 0.59
C VAL A 629 -1.71 3.95 1.10
N VAL A 630 -0.78 3.01 0.88
CA VAL A 630 -0.92 1.63 1.40
C VAL A 630 -0.82 1.67 2.93
N PRO A 631 -1.83 1.16 3.67
CA PRO A 631 -1.82 1.19 5.13
C PRO A 631 -0.71 0.30 5.70
N ALA A 632 -0.01 0.76 6.74
CA ALA A 632 1.07 0.00 7.36
C ALA A 632 0.59 -1.10 8.31
N TYR A 633 -0.66 -1.02 8.81
CA TYR A 633 -1.15 -1.94 9.85
C TYR A 633 -1.09 -3.44 9.51
N PRO A 634 -1.28 -3.90 8.26
CA PRO A 634 -1.19 -5.33 7.95
C PRO A 634 0.17 -5.94 8.27
N SER A 635 1.26 -5.16 8.11
CA SER A 635 2.61 -5.62 8.42
C SER A 635 2.81 -5.94 9.90
N TRP A 636 2.12 -5.22 10.81
CA TRP A 636 2.21 -5.47 12.25
C TRP A 636 1.58 -6.81 12.65
N PHE A 637 0.57 -7.25 11.88
CA PHE A 637 -0.15 -8.51 12.12
C PHE A 637 0.43 -9.70 11.37
N GLU A 638 1.35 -9.48 10.42
CA GLU A 638 1.95 -10.53 9.58
C GLU A 638 2.48 -11.74 10.40
N PRO A 639 3.27 -11.57 11.49
CA PRO A 639 3.80 -12.70 12.25
C PRO A 639 2.71 -13.56 12.91
N PHE A 640 1.58 -12.96 13.27
CA PHE A 640 0.48 -13.63 13.95
C PHE A 640 -0.44 -14.36 12.97
N VAL A 641 -0.70 -13.76 11.80
CA VAL A 641 -1.42 -14.43 10.70
C VAL A 641 -0.61 -15.62 10.18
N MET A 642 0.71 -15.48 10.05
CA MET A 642 1.60 -16.60 9.68
C MET A 642 1.58 -17.72 10.71
N GLN A 643 1.56 -17.40 12.00
CA GLN A 643 1.40 -18.42 13.05
C GLN A 643 0.03 -19.10 12.96
N TRP A 644 -1.05 -18.33 12.78
CA TRP A 644 -2.39 -18.89 12.60
C TRP A 644 -2.46 -19.85 11.40
N LEU A 645 -1.79 -19.52 10.29
CA LEU A 645 -1.65 -20.43 9.14
C LEU A 645 -0.87 -21.70 9.47
N ASN A 646 0.18 -21.62 10.30
CA ASN A 646 0.91 -22.80 10.76
C ASN A 646 0.04 -23.71 11.64
N GLU A 647 -0.72 -23.16 12.57
CA GLU A 647 -1.68 -23.92 13.38
C GLU A 647 -2.78 -24.53 12.51
N ASN A 648 -3.20 -23.79 11.47
CA ASN A 648 -4.17 -24.26 10.50
C ASN A 648 -3.67 -25.45 9.66
N ASP A 649 -2.36 -25.56 9.40
CA ASP A 649 -1.80 -26.75 8.72
C ASP A 649 -2.09 -28.02 9.52
N GLU A 650 -1.86 -28.00 10.83
CA GLU A 650 -2.08 -29.17 11.69
C GLU A 650 -3.56 -29.54 11.75
N ILE A 651 -4.43 -28.55 11.93
CA ILE A 651 -5.89 -28.73 11.93
C ILE A 651 -6.37 -29.32 10.59
N SER A 652 -5.86 -28.80 9.46
CA SER A 652 -6.24 -29.28 8.13
C SER A 652 -5.75 -30.71 7.87
N MET A 653 -4.56 -31.07 8.37
CA MET A 653 -4.00 -32.41 8.25
C MET A 653 -4.75 -33.44 9.10
N ASP A 654 -5.17 -33.08 10.30
CA ASP A 654 -5.97 -33.98 11.14
C ASP A 654 -7.38 -34.14 10.60
N PHE A 655 -7.98 -33.06 10.09
CA PHE A 655 -9.27 -33.12 9.40
C PHE A 655 -9.23 -34.04 8.18
N LEU A 656 -8.18 -33.92 7.36
CA LEU A 656 -7.91 -34.78 6.21
C LEU A 656 -7.86 -36.27 6.62
N ARG A 657 -7.03 -36.62 7.61
CA ARG A 657 -6.89 -38.01 8.07
C ARG A 657 -8.22 -38.57 8.54
N ASN A 658 -8.97 -37.79 9.31
CA ASN A 658 -10.28 -38.19 9.82
C ASN A 658 -11.30 -38.36 8.70
N ALA A 659 -11.36 -37.43 7.74
CA ALA A 659 -12.26 -37.51 6.60
C ALA A 659 -12.00 -38.76 5.75
N TYR A 660 -10.74 -39.04 5.42
CA TYR A 660 -10.37 -40.23 4.66
C TYR A 660 -10.67 -41.54 5.41
N GLN A 661 -10.36 -41.61 6.71
CA GLN A 661 -10.64 -42.83 7.50
C GLN A 661 -12.13 -43.10 7.66
N ARG A 662 -12.97 -42.05 7.72
CA ARG A 662 -14.43 -42.22 7.70
C ARG A 662 -14.88 -42.81 6.36
N ASP A 663 -14.44 -42.22 5.26
CA ASP A 663 -14.80 -42.66 3.91
C ASP A 663 -14.33 -44.09 3.60
N LYS A 664 -13.15 -44.46 4.11
CA LYS A 664 -12.62 -45.84 4.05
C LYS A 664 -13.50 -46.84 4.79
N LYS A 665 -14.00 -46.48 5.98
CA LYS A 665 -14.94 -47.32 6.74
C LYS A 665 -16.28 -47.47 6.03
N ASP A 666 -16.69 -46.41 5.34
CA ASP A 666 -17.92 -46.39 4.56
C ASP A 666 -17.76 -47.12 3.22
N GLY A 667 -16.56 -47.59 2.83
CA GLY A 667 -16.35 -48.37 1.61
C GLY A 667 -16.23 -47.52 0.33
N PHE A 668 -15.98 -46.22 0.44
CA PHE A 668 -15.83 -45.28 -0.68
C PHE A 668 -17.01 -45.28 -1.66
N HIS A 669 -18.22 -45.08 -1.15
CA HIS A 669 -19.40 -44.92 -2.00
C HIS A 669 -19.39 -43.58 -2.75
N ARG A 670 -20.00 -43.56 -3.94
CA ARG A 670 -20.27 -42.33 -4.69
C ARG A 670 -21.11 -41.36 -3.84
N SER A 671 -20.73 -40.09 -3.81
CA SER A 671 -21.46 -39.06 -3.06
C SER A 671 -22.91 -38.88 -3.54
N SER A 672 -23.17 -39.07 -4.84
CA SER A 672 -24.52 -39.07 -5.42
C SER A 672 -24.53 -39.79 -6.77
N GLY A 673 -25.71 -40.03 -7.35
CA GLY A 673 -25.83 -40.64 -8.69
C GLY A 673 -25.18 -39.83 -9.82
N GLN A 674 -24.89 -38.54 -9.62
CA GLN A 674 -24.20 -37.67 -10.58
C GLN A 674 -22.73 -37.38 -10.20
N ALA A 675 -22.33 -37.65 -8.96
CA ALA A 675 -20.98 -37.40 -8.46
C ALA A 675 -20.19 -38.70 -8.41
N LEU A 676 -19.18 -38.82 -9.28
CA LEU A 676 -18.37 -40.03 -9.45
C LEU A 676 -17.24 -40.20 -8.43
N PHE A 677 -17.13 -39.26 -7.47
CA PHE A 677 -16.16 -39.25 -6.37
C PHE A 677 -16.87 -39.51 -5.04
N SER A 678 -16.09 -39.80 -3.99
CA SER A 678 -16.59 -40.06 -2.63
C SER A 678 -16.51 -38.83 -1.72
N ASN A 679 -17.07 -38.95 -0.51
CA ASN A 679 -17.32 -37.83 0.40
C ASN A 679 -16.05 -37.20 0.98
N SER A 680 -14.94 -37.94 1.10
CA SER A 680 -13.70 -37.39 1.68
C SER A 680 -13.15 -36.19 0.92
N VAL A 681 -13.30 -36.14 -0.41
CA VAL A 681 -12.85 -35.00 -1.22
C VAL A 681 -13.64 -33.74 -0.88
N VAL A 682 -14.96 -33.87 -0.70
CA VAL A 682 -15.84 -32.73 -0.35
C VAL A 682 -15.48 -32.17 1.02
N ASP A 683 -15.27 -33.04 2.00
CA ASP A 683 -14.87 -32.68 3.36
C ASP A 683 -13.55 -31.87 3.35
N VAL A 684 -12.52 -32.37 2.65
CA VAL A 684 -11.20 -31.72 2.59
C VAL A 684 -11.27 -30.33 1.97
N PHE A 685 -11.97 -30.18 0.84
CA PHE A 685 -12.10 -28.86 0.20
C PHE A 685 -13.02 -27.91 0.96
N THR A 686 -14.00 -28.42 1.71
CA THR A 686 -14.82 -27.60 2.60
C THR A 686 -13.95 -26.96 3.69
N GLN A 687 -13.06 -27.73 4.31
CA GLN A 687 -12.12 -27.21 5.31
C GLN A 687 -11.16 -26.18 4.69
N LEU A 688 -10.53 -26.49 3.55
CA LEU A 688 -9.59 -25.57 2.89
C LEU A 688 -10.27 -24.24 2.48
N ASN A 689 -11.51 -24.30 1.97
CA ASN A 689 -12.26 -23.10 1.61
C ASN A 689 -12.64 -22.26 2.84
N GLN A 690 -12.99 -22.87 3.98
CA GLN A 690 -13.25 -22.13 5.22
C GLN A 690 -12.00 -21.37 5.69
N CYS A 691 -10.82 -21.98 5.60
CA CYS A 691 -9.56 -21.32 5.90
C CYS A 691 -9.29 -20.15 4.95
N PHE A 692 -9.53 -20.36 3.65
CA PHE A 692 -9.37 -19.32 2.63
C PHE A 692 -10.34 -18.15 2.83
N ASP A 693 -11.60 -18.41 3.20
CA ASP A 693 -12.60 -17.39 3.47
C ASP A 693 -12.20 -16.46 4.63
N ILE A 694 -11.54 -16.99 5.67
CA ILE A 694 -11.01 -16.17 6.77
C ILE A 694 -9.93 -15.22 6.26
N MET A 695 -9.00 -15.72 5.44
CA MET A 695 -7.97 -14.87 4.83
C MET A 695 -8.57 -13.83 3.89
N LYS A 696 -9.55 -14.21 3.07
CA LYS A 696 -10.24 -13.29 2.16
C LYS A 696 -10.95 -12.18 2.94
N LYS A 697 -11.58 -12.49 4.07
CA LYS A 697 -12.20 -11.50 4.96
C LYS A 697 -11.19 -10.53 5.57
N LEU A 698 -9.91 -10.87 5.69
CA LEU A 698 -8.90 -9.90 6.14
C LEU A 698 -8.81 -8.71 5.18
N GLU A 699 -9.11 -8.91 3.89
CA GLU A 699 -9.01 -7.90 2.81
C GLU A 699 -7.75 -7.05 2.98
N CYS A 700 -6.59 -7.71 3.03
CA CYS A 700 -5.31 -7.06 3.29
C CYS A 700 -5.05 -5.99 2.23
N PRO A 701 -4.97 -4.69 2.60
CA PRO A 701 -4.76 -3.61 1.64
C PRO A 701 -3.31 -3.52 1.14
N ASP A 702 -2.36 -4.17 1.82
CA ASP A 702 -0.97 -4.27 1.37
C ASP A 702 -0.81 -5.48 0.44
N PRO A 703 -0.54 -5.27 -0.87
CA PRO A 703 -0.39 -6.36 -1.82
C PRO A 703 0.80 -7.26 -1.50
N VAL A 704 1.90 -6.72 -0.95
CA VAL A 704 3.11 -7.50 -0.66
C VAL A 704 2.86 -8.46 0.49
N VAL A 705 2.19 -7.99 1.54
CA VAL A 705 1.83 -8.83 2.69
C VAL A 705 0.76 -9.86 2.29
N ASN A 706 -0.22 -9.45 1.47
CA ASN A 706 -1.24 -10.36 0.96
C ASN A 706 -0.64 -11.49 0.12
N ASP A 707 0.33 -11.18 -0.75
CA ASP A 707 1.04 -12.17 -1.56
C ASP A 707 1.77 -13.19 -0.68
N ARG A 708 2.37 -12.76 0.43
CA ARG A 708 3.02 -13.67 1.38
C ARG A 708 2.01 -14.61 2.05
N PHE A 709 0.83 -14.11 2.43
CA PHE A 709 -0.24 -14.94 2.98
C PHE A 709 -0.74 -15.97 1.96
N LEU A 710 -1.01 -15.54 0.72
CA LEU A 710 -1.44 -16.43 -0.35
C LEU A 710 -0.37 -17.48 -0.67
N ASN A 711 0.90 -17.09 -0.71
CA ASN A 711 2.01 -18.02 -0.91
C ASN A 711 2.09 -19.04 0.22
N ARG A 712 1.97 -18.61 1.49
CA ARG A 712 2.00 -19.54 2.63
C ARG A 712 0.80 -20.50 2.63
N PHE A 713 -0.39 -20.02 2.29
CA PHE A 713 -1.58 -20.86 2.17
C PHE A 713 -1.46 -21.85 1.01
N SER A 714 -0.80 -21.47 -0.09
CA SER A 714 -0.53 -22.37 -1.21
C SER A 714 0.25 -23.62 -0.79
N GLN A 715 1.19 -23.46 0.15
CA GLN A 715 1.95 -24.55 0.73
C GLN A 715 1.07 -25.45 1.62
N THR A 716 0.12 -24.87 2.37
CA THR A 716 -0.88 -25.63 3.14
C THR A 716 -1.72 -26.51 2.22
N VAL A 717 -2.27 -25.93 1.16
CA VAL A 717 -3.06 -26.66 0.15
C VAL A 717 -2.23 -27.77 -0.47
N GLY A 718 -1.00 -27.48 -0.88
CA GLY A 718 -0.07 -28.49 -1.42
C GLY A 718 0.18 -29.64 -0.45
N LYS A 719 0.52 -29.33 0.80
CA LYS A 719 0.77 -30.35 1.83
C LYS A 719 -0.44 -31.25 2.07
N VAL A 720 -1.64 -30.68 2.17
CA VAL A 720 -2.89 -31.44 2.39
C VAL A 720 -3.22 -32.33 1.20
N LEU A 721 -3.21 -31.78 -0.02
CA LEU A 721 -3.59 -32.53 -1.22
C LEU A 721 -2.57 -33.59 -1.62
N LEU A 722 -1.27 -33.32 -1.48
CA LEU A 722 -0.23 -34.35 -1.70
C LEU A 722 -0.33 -35.46 -0.67
N THR A 723 -0.59 -35.13 0.60
CA THR A 723 -0.80 -36.16 1.62
C THR A 723 -2.04 -37.00 1.30
N TYR A 724 -3.15 -36.39 0.85
CA TYR A 724 -4.32 -37.12 0.40
C TYR A 724 -3.97 -38.09 -0.74
N ALA A 725 -3.25 -37.60 -1.75
CA ALA A 725 -2.82 -38.41 -2.89
C ALA A 725 -1.91 -39.58 -2.48
N GLU A 726 -0.93 -39.35 -1.60
CA GLU A 726 -0.03 -40.40 -1.11
C GLU A 726 -0.77 -41.44 -0.26
N VAL A 727 -1.72 -41.02 0.58
CA VAL A 727 -2.56 -41.95 1.36
C VAL A 727 -3.43 -42.81 0.43
N VAL A 728 -4.06 -42.20 -0.57
CA VAL A 728 -4.86 -42.92 -1.58
C VAL A 728 -3.97 -43.89 -2.37
N LYS A 729 -2.79 -43.45 -2.84
CA LYS A 729 -1.84 -44.28 -3.59
C LYS A 729 -1.33 -45.49 -2.80
N ALA A 730 -1.06 -45.31 -1.51
CA ALA A 730 -0.61 -46.38 -0.63
C ALA A 730 -1.70 -47.43 -0.41
N ASP A 731 -2.94 -46.99 -0.18
CA ASP A 731 -4.08 -47.88 0.01
C ASP A 731 -4.58 -48.51 -1.30
N PHE A 732 -4.36 -47.87 -2.46
CA PHE A 732 -4.90 -48.27 -3.76
C PHE A 732 -4.61 -49.73 -4.10
N VAL A 733 -3.43 -50.25 -3.73
CA VAL A 733 -3.00 -51.64 -4.00
C VAL A 733 -3.98 -52.68 -3.46
N HIS A 734 -4.68 -52.39 -2.36
CA HIS A 734 -5.65 -53.29 -1.75
C HIS A 734 -7.01 -53.30 -2.47
N TRP A 735 -7.30 -52.28 -3.28
CA TRP A 735 -8.58 -52.07 -3.94
C TRP A 735 -8.53 -52.30 -5.45
N VAL A 736 -7.35 -52.65 -5.99
CA VAL A 736 -7.13 -52.88 -7.43
C VAL A 736 -8.04 -53.99 -7.99
N GLU A 737 -8.38 -55.00 -7.16
CA GLU A 737 -9.29 -56.08 -7.55
C GLU A 737 -10.77 -55.64 -7.61
N SER A 738 -11.14 -54.59 -6.87
CA SER A 738 -12.49 -54.01 -6.88
C SER A 738 -12.61 -52.94 -7.95
N GLN A 739 -13.29 -53.28 -9.05
CA GLN A 739 -13.45 -52.40 -10.21
C GLN A 739 -14.09 -51.05 -9.85
N GLU A 740 -15.15 -51.04 -9.04
CA GLU A 740 -15.87 -49.82 -8.67
C GLU A 740 -15.03 -48.92 -7.76
N THR A 741 -14.47 -49.47 -6.68
CA THR A 741 -13.68 -48.72 -5.70
C THR A 741 -12.41 -48.14 -6.31
N ALA A 742 -11.69 -48.89 -7.16
CA ALA A 742 -10.50 -48.40 -7.84
C ALA A 742 -10.81 -47.18 -8.73
N CYS A 743 -11.94 -47.20 -9.43
CA CYS A 743 -12.37 -46.08 -10.27
C CYS A 743 -12.74 -44.85 -9.43
N ILE A 744 -13.46 -45.03 -8.32
CA ILE A 744 -13.83 -43.93 -7.42
C ILE A 744 -12.58 -43.28 -6.82
N LEU A 745 -11.58 -44.06 -6.39
CA LEU A 745 -10.33 -43.50 -5.86
C LEU A 745 -9.54 -42.69 -6.90
N MET A 746 -9.52 -43.13 -8.17
CA MET A 746 -8.94 -42.34 -9.26
C MET A 746 -9.75 -41.07 -9.55
N ASN A 747 -11.09 -41.15 -9.50
CA ASN A 747 -11.96 -39.99 -9.62
C ASN A 747 -11.76 -39.00 -8.47
N ASN A 748 -11.47 -39.47 -7.25
CA ASN A 748 -11.19 -38.59 -6.12
C ASN A 748 -9.98 -37.71 -6.35
N ILE A 749 -8.86 -38.28 -6.82
CA ILE A 749 -7.65 -37.50 -7.14
C ILE A 749 -7.90 -36.56 -8.33
N GLN A 750 -8.68 -37.00 -9.32
CA GLN A 750 -9.10 -36.12 -10.41
C GLN A 750 -9.97 -34.96 -9.90
N GLN A 751 -10.88 -35.21 -8.98
CA GLN A 751 -11.70 -34.17 -8.37
C GLN A 751 -10.85 -33.20 -7.54
N CYS A 752 -9.80 -33.69 -6.86
CA CYS A 752 -8.82 -32.82 -6.21
C CYS A 752 -8.16 -31.85 -7.19
N ARG A 753 -7.84 -32.28 -8.41
CA ARG A 753 -7.29 -31.40 -9.46
C ARG A 753 -8.31 -30.35 -9.91
N VAL A 754 -9.56 -30.75 -10.16
CA VAL A 754 -10.62 -29.83 -10.60
C VAL A 754 -10.92 -28.78 -9.52
N GLN A 755 -10.98 -29.19 -8.25
CA GLN A 755 -11.24 -28.26 -7.15
C GLN A 755 -10.03 -27.39 -6.82
N LEU A 756 -8.80 -27.90 -7.00
CA LEU A 756 -7.59 -27.09 -6.88
C LEU A 756 -7.55 -25.94 -7.90
N GLU A 757 -8.01 -26.18 -9.14
CA GLU A 757 -8.13 -25.12 -10.15
C GLU A 757 -9.10 -24.02 -9.71
N LYS A 758 -10.24 -24.39 -9.10
CA LYS A 758 -11.18 -23.42 -8.53
C LYS A 758 -10.59 -22.63 -7.36
N VAL A 759 -9.78 -23.27 -6.50
CA VAL A 759 -9.08 -22.58 -5.41
C VAL A 759 -8.05 -21.60 -5.99
N TYR A 760 -7.31 -22.01 -7.02
CA TYR A 760 -6.36 -21.15 -7.73
C TYR A 760 -7.03 -19.90 -8.34
N GLU A 761 -8.15 -20.09 -9.04
CA GLU A 761 -8.96 -18.99 -9.57
C GLU A 761 -9.48 -18.08 -8.44
N ALA A 762 -9.98 -18.66 -7.34
CA ALA A 762 -10.49 -17.92 -6.20
C ALA A 762 -9.40 -17.10 -5.48
N MET A 763 -8.15 -17.57 -5.50
CA MET A 763 -6.98 -16.87 -4.96
C MET A 763 -6.51 -15.70 -5.84
N GLY A 764 -6.97 -15.59 -7.09
CA GLY A 764 -6.66 -14.48 -7.99
C GLY A 764 -6.19 -14.88 -9.39
N GLY A 765 -5.95 -16.18 -9.62
CA GLY A 765 -5.53 -16.74 -10.91
C GLY A 765 -4.30 -16.07 -11.53
N ASP A 766 -4.20 -16.12 -12.86
CA ASP A 766 -3.02 -15.66 -13.60
C ASP A 766 -2.77 -14.15 -13.50
N ALA A 767 -3.80 -13.34 -13.25
CA ALA A 767 -3.69 -11.88 -13.27
C ALA A 767 -3.11 -11.30 -11.97
N ASN A 768 -3.42 -11.91 -10.82
CA ASN A 768 -3.20 -11.29 -9.51
C ASN A 768 -2.31 -12.09 -8.56
N LEU A 769 -1.88 -13.31 -8.92
CA LEU A 769 -0.96 -14.11 -8.11
C LEU A 769 0.51 -13.85 -8.48
N LYS A 770 1.41 -13.93 -7.49
CA LYS A 770 2.86 -13.87 -7.70
C LYS A 770 3.37 -15.16 -8.37
N GLU A 771 4.40 -15.03 -9.20
CA GLU A 771 4.99 -16.15 -9.95
C GLU A 771 5.38 -17.35 -9.07
N ASP A 772 5.97 -17.09 -7.90
CA ASP A 772 6.35 -18.16 -6.95
C ASP A 772 5.13 -19.00 -6.51
N THR A 773 3.99 -18.34 -6.25
CA THR A 773 2.76 -19.01 -5.81
C THR A 773 2.09 -19.74 -6.97
N LYS A 774 2.15 -19.19 -8.18
CA LYS A 774 1.68 -19.88 -9.39
C LYS A 774 2.49 -21.13 -9.66
N ALA A 775 3.82 -21.05 -9.56
CA ALA A 775 4.70 -22.20 -9.74
C ALA A 775 4.33 -23.32 -8.77
N VAL A 776 4.17 -23.03 -7.48
CA VAL A 776 3.74 -24.02 -6.47
C VAL A 776 2.40 -24.66 -6.83
N MET A 777 1.43 -23.88 -7.31
CA MET A 777 0.10 -24.37 -7.68
C MET A 777 0.10 -25.22 -8.96
N HIS A 778 0.86 -24.82 -9.97
CA HIS A 778 1.03 -25.58 -11.21
C HIS A 778 1.83 -26.87 -10.97
N ASP A 779 2.89 -26.81 -10.18
CA ASP A 779 3.66 -27.99 -9.76
C ASP A 779 2.75 -28.97 -9.01
N LEU A 780 1.87 -28.47 -8.13
CA LEU A 780 0.87 -29.30 -7.44
C LEU A 780 -0.14 -29.93 -8.42
N GLN A 781 -0.64 -29.18 -9.41
CA GLN A 781 -1.49 -29.72 -10.46
C GLN A 781 -0.80 -30.85 -11.24
N GLN A 782 0.49 -30.69 -11.54
CA GLN A 782 1.28 -31.69 -12.24
C GLN A 782 1.52 -32.93 -11.35
N MET A 783 1.89 -32.75 -10.08
CA MET A 783 2.08 -33.88 -9.15
C MET A 783 0.79 -34.69 -8.96
N LEU A 784 -0.37 -34.03 -8.86
CA LEU A 784 -1.67 -34.71 -8.82
C LEU A 784 -2.01 -35.38 -10.16
N ASN A 785 -1.61 -34.79 -11.30
CA ASN A 785 -1.76 -35.42 -12.61
C ASN A 785 -0.97 -36.74 -12.67
N ASP A 786 0.29 -36.70 -12.26
CA ASP A 786 1.21 -37.84 -12.28
C ASP A 786 0.74 -38.95 -11.32
N ALA A 787 0.18 -38.57 -10.16
CA ALA A 787 -0.45 -39.51 -9.24
C ALA A 787 -1.57 -40.33 -9.88
N ILE A 788 -2.39 -39.74 -10.76
CA ILE A 788 -3.46 -40.47 -11.46
C ILE A 788 -2.86 -41.37 -12.55
N ASP A 789 -1.83 -40.90 -13.26
CA ASP A 789 -1.14 -41.69 -14.28
C ASP A 789 -0.48 -42.94 -13.65
N GLU A 790 0.18 -42.80 -12.49
CA GLU A 790 0.73 -43.93 -11.71
C GLU A 790 -0.35 -44.91 -11.22
N MET A 791 -1.49 -44.42 -10.74
CA MET A 791 -2.59 -45.29 -10.31
C MET A 791 -3.21 -46.04 -11.50
N ALA A 792 -3.38 -45.37 -12.64
CA ALA A 792 -3.88 -46.00 -13.86
C ALA A 792 -2.90 -47.06 -14.38
N GLU A 793 -1.59 -46.81 -14.32
CA GLU A 793 -0.56 -47.81 -14.66
C GLU A 793 -0.64 -49.02 -13.72
N LYS A 794 -0.71 -48.81 -12.39
CA LYS A 794 -0.87 -49.91 -11.41
C LYS A 794 -2.15 -50.71 -11.65
N TYR A 795 -3.25 -50.04 -11.96
CA TYR A 795 -4.53 -50.70 -12.29
C TYR A 795 -4.40 -51.54 -13.57
N SER A 796 -3.70 -51.02 -14.58
CA SER A 796 -3.48 -51.72 -15.84
C SER A 796 -2.68 -53.03 -15.67
N VAL A 797 -1.73 -53.07 -14.74
CA VAL A 797 -0.95 -54.28 -14.42
C VAL A 797 -1.86 -55.40 -13.91
N ALA A 798 -2.89 -55.08 -13.12
CA ALA A 798 -3.86 -56.07 -12.67
C ALA A 798 -4.82 -56.56 -13.76
N LEU A 799 -5.07 -55.74 -14.80
CA LEU A 799 -5.87 -56.13 -15.95
C LEU A 799 -5.08 -56.98 -16.97
N ARG A 800 -3.74 -56.92 -16.96
CA ARG A 800 -2.87 -57.63 -17.91
C ARG A 800 -3.11 -59.16 -17.95
N PRO A 801 -3.22 -59.90 -16.84
CA PRO A 801 -3.48 -61.35 -16.88
C PRO A 801 -4.81 -61.71 -17.56
N ILE A 802 -5.85 -60.87 -17.37
CA ILE A 802 -7.17 -61.07 -17.96
C ILE A 802 -7.09 -60.88 -19.48
N VAL A 803 -6.49 -59.77 -19.93
CA VAL A 803 -6.28 -59.47 -21.35
C VAL A 803 -5.41 -60.54 -22.02
N LEU A 804 -4.35 -61.00 -21.35
CA LEU A 804 -3.50 -62.09 -21.84
C LEU A 804 -4.28 -63.40 -22.03
N GLY A 805 -5.15 -63.76 -21.09
CA GLY A 805 -6.01 -64.94 -21.19
C GLY A 805 -6.89 -64.87 -22.45
N LYS A 806 -7.52 -63.72 -22.70
CA LYS A 806 -8.38 -63.51 -23.88
C LYS A 806 -7.59 -63.50 -25.19
N ILE A 807 -6.42 -62.88 -25.25
CA ILE A 807 -5.59 -62.88 -26.47
C ILE A 807 -5.04 -64.29 -26.79
N LYS A 808 -4.80 -65.14 -25.77
CA LYS A 808 -4.46 -66.56 -26.01
C LYS A 808 -5.62 -67.33 -26.64
N GLU A 809 -6.87 -67.04 -26.26
CA GLU A 809 -8.06 -67.61 -26.92
C GLU A 809 -8.16 -67.15 -28.38
N VAL A 810 -7.93 -65.85 -28.64
CA VAL A 810 -7.85 -65.28 -30.01
C VAL A 810 -6.79 -66.01 -30.84
N ASN A 811 -5.58 -66.22 -30.29
CA ASN A 811 -4.50 -66.91 -30.99
C ASN A 811 -4.84 -68.37 -31.33
N LYS A 812 -5.54 -69.06 -30.42
CA LYS A 812 -6.00 -70.44 -30.62
C LYS A 812 -7.02 -70.52 -31.76
N LEU A 813 -7.96 -69.58 -31.83
CA LEU A 813 -8.96 -69.50 -32.90
C LEU A 813 -8.33 -69.17 -34.25
N LEU A 814 -7.35 -68.27 -34.29
CA LEU A 814 -6.62 -67.91 -35.51
C LEU A 814 -5.95 -69.14 -36.16
N HIS A 815 -5.35 -70.02 -35.36
CA HIS A 815 -4.66 -71.21 -35.86
C HIS A 815 -5.59 -72.40 -36.20
N GLN A 816 -6.88 -72.29 -35.91
CA GLN A 816 -7.90 -73.28 -36.30
C GLN A 816 -8.47 -73.03 -37.70
N ILE A 817 -8.17 -71.87 -38.31
CA ILE A 817 -8.62 -71.51 -39.65
C ILE A 817 -7.81 -72.31 -40.68
N SER A 818 -8.51 -73.17 -41.44
CA SER A 818 -7.91 -73.96 -42.53
C SER A 818 -7.78 -73.12 -43.81
N SER A 819 -6.83 -73.48 -44.69
CA SER A 819 -6.50 -72.85 -45.98
C SER A 819 -7.61 -72.90 -47.05
N ASN A 820 -8.88 -72.85 -46.66
CA ASN A 820 -10.03 -73.04 -47.53
C ASN A 820 -10.45 -71.71 -48.18
N PHE A 821 -9.98 -71.42 -49.40
CA PHE A 821 -10.10 -70.12 -50.11
C PHE A 821 -11.53 -69.61 -50.43
N LYS A 822 -12.59 -70.17 -49.83
CA LYS A 822 -14.00 -69.86 -50.12
C LYS A 822 -14.76 -69.11 -49.01
N ALA A 823 -14.17 -68.90 -47.82
CA ALA A 823 -14.84 -68.21 -46.72
C ALA A 823 -14.54 -66.70 -46.70
N ASN A 824 -15.52 -65.89 -46.28
CA ASN A 824 -15.37 -64.43 -46.19
C ASN A 824 -14.41 -64.06 -45.03
N ILE A 825 -13.36 -63.31 -45.35
CA ILE A 825 -12.26 -62.95 -44.44
C ILE A 825 -12.77 -62.08 -43.28
N GLU A 826 -13.78 -61.23 -43.52
CA GLU A 826 -14.40 -60.37 -42.50
C GLU A 826 -15.11 -61.19 -41.42
N SER A 827 -15.91 -62.20 -41.82
CA SER A 827 -16.60 -63.09 -40.87
C SER A 827 -15.64 -63.94 -40.05
N GLU A 828 -14.48 -64.29 -40.62
CA GLU A 828 -13.42 -65.01 -39.90
C GLU A 828 -12.71 -64.09 -38.89
N ALA A 829 -12.52 -62.80 -39.20
CA ALA A 829 -11.97 -61.82 -38.28
C ALA A 829 -12.90 -61.59 -37.06
N ASP A 830 -14.21 -61.49 -37.28
CA ASP A 830 -15.20 -61.35 -36.20
C ASP A 830 -15.21 -62.57 -35.26
N LEU A 831 -15.15 -63.77 -35.83
CA LEU A 831 -15.08 -65.03 -35.06
C LEU A 831 -13.83 -65.10 -34.18
N VAL A 832 -12.69 -64.66 -34.71
CA VAL A 832 -11.40 -64.65 -33.98
C VAL A 832 -11.41 -63.61 -32.86
N LEU A 833 -12.04 -62.46 -33.06
CA LEU A 833 -12.07 -61.36 -32.09
C LEU A 833 -13.09 -61.50 -30.95
N ARG A 834 -14.17 -62.28 -31.17
CA ARG A 834 -15.31 -62.36 -30.24
C ARG A 834 -14.94 -62.49 -28.75
N PRO A 835 -14.01 -63.38 -28.32
CA PRO A 835 -13.69 -63.53 -26.89
C PRO A 835 -13.11 -62.28 -26.23
N LEU A 836 -12.43 -61.44 -27.01
CA LEU A 836 -11.85 -60.19 -26.56
C LEU A 836 -12.89 -59.06 -26.58
N MET A 837 -13.72 -59.01 -27.61
CA MET A 837 -14.76 -57.99 -27.78
C MET A 837 -15.85 -58.09 -26.71
N ASP A 838 -16.30 -59.30 -26.37
CA ASP A 838 -17.30 -59.53 -25.30
C ASP A 838 -16.78 -59.07 -23.92
N HIS A 839 -15.49 -59.31 -23.65
CA HIS A 839 -14.85 -58.83 -22.42
C HIS A 839 -14.74 -57.30 -22.39
N PHE A 840 -14.34 -56.70 -23.50
CA PHE A 840 -14.27 -55.27 -23.63
C PHE A 840 -15.64 -54.60 -23.51
N GLU A 841 -16.70 -55.16 -24.09
CA GLU A 841 -18.07 -54.62 -23.97
C GLU A 841 -18.56 -54.58 -22.53
N SER A 842 -18.41 -55.69 -21.81
CA SER A 842 -18.79 -55.76 -20.40
C SER A 842 -17.97 -54.82 -19.51
N SER A 843 -16.67 -54.67 -19.76
CA SER A 843 -15.76 -53.90 -18.88
C SER A 843 -15.80 -52.40 -19.17
N LEU A 844 -15.75 -52.02 -20.44
CA LEU A 844 -15.71 -50.61 -20.89
C LEU A 844 -17.03 -49.90 -20.66
N SER A 845 -18.17 -50.60 -20.80
CA SER A 845 -19.47 -50.02 -20.47
C SER A 845 -19.55 -49.64 -19.00
N VAL A 846 -18.99 -50.46 -18.10
CA VAL A 846 -18.95 -50.15 -16.66
C VAL A 846 -18.01 -48.99 -16.40
N TYR A 847 -16.80 -48.99 -16.97
CA TYR A 847 -15.87 -47.87 -16.83
C TYR A 847 -16.45 -46.54 -17.35
N ALA A 848 -17.22 -46.56 -18.42
CA ALA A 848 -17.86 -45.36 -18.95
C ALA A 848 -18.92 -44.76 -18.00
N ASP A 849 -19.57 -45.58 -17.16
CA ASP A 849 -20.57 -45.14 -16.19
C ASP A 849 -19.92 -44.62 -14.89
N ILE A 850 -18.85 -45.29 -14.42
CA ILE A 850 -18.26 -45.00 -13.12
C ILE A 850 -17.04 -44.06 -13.16
N CYS A 851 -16.35 -43.92 -14.30
CA CYS A 851 -15.14 -43.09 -14.38
C CYS A 851 -15.45 -41.69 -14.91
N GLU A 852 -14.74 -40.70 -14.36
CA GLU A 852 -14.69 -39.38 -14.97
C GLU A 852 -13.97 -39.43 -16.34
N LYS A 853 -14.34 -38.57 -17.29
CA LYS A 853 -13.84 -38.63 -18.68
C LYS A 853 -12.31 -38.67 -18.80
N THR A 854 -11.58 -37.97 -17.93
CA THR A 854 -10.11 -37.94 -17.91
C THR A 854 -9.53 -39.24 -17.38
N VAL A 855 -10.11 -39.79 -16.30
CA VAL A 855 -9.77 -41.10 -15.72
C VAL A 855 -10.04 -42.20 -16.73
N LEU A 856 -11.23 -42.22 -17.35
CA LEU A 856 -11.59 -43.16 -18.40
C LEU A 856 -10.54 -43.17 -19.51
N LYS A 857 -10.18 -42.01 -20.04
CA LYS A 857 -9.17 -41.91 -21.11
C LYS A 857 -7.81 -42.44 -20.70
N ARG A 858 -7.38 -42.27 -19.44
CA ARG A 858 -6.12 -42.84 -18.94
C ARG A 858 -6.17 -44.36 -18.89
N ILE A 859 -7.24 -44.92 -18.32
CA ILE A 859 -7.47 -46.37 -18.29
C ILE A 859 -7.49 -46.93 -19.71
N LEU A 860 -8.18 -46.26 -20.65
CA LEU A 860 -8.23 -46.67 -22.06
C LEU A 860 -6.85 -46.69 -22.71
N LYS A 861 -5.99 -45.69 -22.45
CA LYS A 861 -4.63 -45.63 -23.00
C LYS A 861 -3.78 -46.81 -22.52
N GLU A 862 -3.82 -47.10 -21.22
CA GLU A 862 -3.06 -48.21 -20.65
C GLU A 862 -3.61 -49.58 -21.10
N LEU A 863 -4.93 -49.72 -21.18
CA LEU A 863 -5.57 -50.91 -21.76
C LEU A 863 -5.19 -51.11 -23.23
N TRP A 864 -5.20 -50.05 -24.04
CA TRP A 864 -4.77 -50.09 -25.44
C TRP A 864 -3.31 -50.56 -25.54
N LYS A 865 -2.41 -49.95 -24.77
CA LYS A 865 -0.98 -50.29 -24.71
C LYS A 865 -0.77 -51.76 -24.37
N ILE A 866 -1.42 -52.26 -23.30
CA ILE A 866 -1.32 -53.67 -22.90
C ILE A 866 -1.87 -54.59 -24.00
N THR A 867 -2.99 -54.23 -24.61
CA THR A 867 -3.62 -55.03 -25.66
C THR A 867 -2.69 -55.16 -26.87
N MET A 868 -2.18 -54.05 -27.39
CA MET A 868 -1.29 -54.04 -28.56
C MET A 868 0.03 -54.77 -28.29
N PHE A 869 0.66 -54.51 -27.13
CA PHE A 869 1.88 -55.19 -26.72
C PHE A 869 1.67 -56.70 -26.61
N THR A 870 0.55 -57.13 -26.03
CA THR A 870 0.25 -58.55 -25.85
C THR A 870 -0.06 -59.24 -27.18
N PHE A 871 -0.75 -58.56 -28.11
CA PHE A 871 -0.93 -59.05 -29.49
C PHE A 871 0.40 -59.24 -30.21
N GLU A 872 1.31 -58.27 -30.11
CA GLU A 872 2.63 -58.36 -30.74
C GLU A 872 3.41 -59.57 -30.23
N LYS A 873 3.49 -59.75 -28.90
CA LYS A 873 4.33 -60.78 -28.29
C LYS A 873 3.74 -62.19 -28.32
N GLN A 874 2.41 -62.33 -28.32
CA GLN A 874 1.75 -63.65 -28.20
C GLN A 874 1.17 -64.18 -29.52
N VAL A 875 0.81 -63.29 -30.46
CA VAL A 875 0.14 -63.67 -31.71
C VAL A 875 1.08 -63.49 -32.91
N VAL A 876 1.79 -62.36 -32.99
CA VAL A 876 2.60 -62.01 -34.16
C VAL A 876 4.04 -62.51 -34.05
N LEU A 877 4.62 -62.47 -32.86
CA LEU A 877 5.96 -63.01 -32.60
C LEU A 877 5.85 -64.41 -31.98
N PRO A 878 6.67 -65.39 -32.40
CA PRO A 878 6.67 -66.71 -31.77
C PRO A 878 7.15 -66.62 -30.31
N PRO A 879 6.59 -67.43 -29.39
CA PRO A 879 6.99 -67.41 -27.99
C PRO A 879 8.44 -67.90 -27.84
N VAL A 880 9.28 -67.16 -27.11
CA VAL A 880 10.67 -67.53 -26.83
C VAL A 880 10.81 -67.84 -25.34
N SER A 881 11.17 -69.08 -25.01
CA SER A 881 11.63 -69.44 -23.67
C SER A 881 13.17 -69.40 -23.54
N ASP A 882 13.92 -69.47 -24.65
CA ASP A 882 15.39 -69.33 -24.69
C ASP A 882 15.88 -69.09 -26.15
N PRO A 883 16.63 -68.00 -26.46
CA PRO A 883 17.18 -67.73 -27.80
C PRO A 883 18.09 -68.83 -28.33
N SER A 884 18.75 -69.59 -27.46
CA SER A 884 19.74 -70.60 -27.81
C SER A 884 19.09 -71.90 -28.32
N ALA A 885 17.88 -72.19 -27.84
CA ALA A 885 17.15 -73.41 -28.16
C ALA A 885 16.56 -73.43 -29.58
N LEU A 886 16.29 -72.25 -30.16
CA LEU A 886 15.68 -72.12 -31.49
C LEU A 886 16.60 -72.56 -32.63
N PHE A 887 17.93 -72.48 -32.46
CA PHE A 887 18.90 -72.63 -33.55
C PHE A 887 19.73 -73.92 -33.49
N LEU A 888 19.52 -74.76 -32.47
CA LEU A 888 20.21 -76.04 -32.27
C LEU A 888 19.94 -77.06 -33.39
N ASN A 889 18.80 -76.98 -34.08
CA ASN A 889 18.46 -77.90 -35.19
C ASN A 889 19.09 -77.53 -36.55
N LEU A 890 19.75 -76.36 -36.67
CA LEU A 890 20.33 -75.85 -37.91
C LEU A 890 21.87 -76.01 -38.01
N SER A 891 22.52 -76.54 -36.97
CA SER A 891 23.98 -76.63 -36.85
C SER A 891 24.58 -77.99 -37.28
N ILE A 892 23.79 -78.92 -37.83
CA ILE A 892 24.27 -80.23 -38.31
C ILE A 892 24.58 -80.18 -39.82
N PRO A 893 25.82 -80.45 -40.27
CA PRO A 893 26.17 -80.51 -41.70
C PRO A 893 25.52 -81.70 -42.43
N SER A 894 25.06 -81.47 -43.66
CA SER A 894 24.31 -82.40 -44.52
C SER A 894 25.06 -83.68 -44.93
N ASN A 895 26.36 -83.83 -44.65
CA ASN A 895 27.15 -85.02 -45.00
C ASN A 895 27.32 -86.03 -43.85
N ALA A 896 26.76 -85.77 -42.66
CA ALA A 896 26.82 -86.69 -41.51
C ALA A 896 25.44 -87.24 -41.08
N THR A 897 24.40 -87.10 -41.91
CA THR A 897 23.05 -87.62 -41.63
C THR A 897 22.86 -89.09 -42.04
N ALA A 898 23.86 -89.74 -42.64
CA ALA A 898 23.72 -91.11 -43.13
C ALA A 898 24.35 -92.23 -42.27
N LYS A 899 25.11 -91.93 -41.20
CA LYS A 899 25.82 -92.98 -40.42
C LYS A 899 26.01 -92.74 -38.91
N LEU A 900 25.06 -92.11 -38.21
CA LEU A 900 25.16 -91.93 -36.75
C LEU A 900 23.84 -92.09 -35.98
N THR A 901 23.01 -93.06 -36.40
CA THR A 901 21.75 -93.42 -35.73
C THR A 901 21.89 -94.50 -34.64
N SER A 902 23.09 -94.88 -34.17
CA SER A 902 23.20 -96.04 -33.25
C SER A 902 24.17 -95.96 -32.08
N VAL A 903 24.76 -94.81 -31.73
CA VAL A 903 25.68 -94.74 -30.56
C VAL A 903 25.35 -93.62 -29.55
N SER A 904 24.37 -92.76 -29.85
CA SER A 904 23.97 -91.68 -28.92
C SER A 904 22.88 -92.08 -27.91
N GLN A 905 22.45 -93.35 -27.87
CA GLN A 905 21.48 -93.86 -26.88
C GLN A 905 22.12 -94.50 -25.64
N THR A 906 23.45 -94.67 -25.58
CA THR A 906 24.10 -95.46 -24.51
C THR A 906 24.96 -94.67 -23.53
N LEU A 907 25.14 -93.35 -23.72
CA LEU A 907 25.90 -92.50 -22.77
C LEU A 907 25.02 -91.67 -21.82
N LEU A 908 23.70 -91.65 -22.02
CA LEU A 908 22.75 -90.99 -21.12
C LEU A 908 22.09 -91.92 -20.10
N SER A 909 22.54 -93.19 -19.99
CA SER A 909 21.95 -94.17 -19.07
C SER A 909 22.68 -94.33 -17.72
N ASN A 910 23.84 -93.71 -17.50
CA ASN A 910 24.66 -93.97 -16.29
C ASN A 910 24.67 -92.86 -15.23
N VAL A 911 23.80 -91.85 -15.31
CA VAL A 911 23.67 -90.80 -14.27
C VAL A 911 22.21 -90.64 -13.81
N SER A 912 21.45 -91.74 -13.77
CA SER A 912 20.03 -91.73 -13.37
C SER A 912 19.70 -92.57 -12.11
N SER A 913 20.67 -92.86 -11.25
CA SER A 913 20.46 -93.77 -10.11
C SER A 913 20.55 -93.11 -8.73
N GLN A 914 20.18 -91.84 -8.56
CA GLN A 914 19.91 -91.25 -7.22
C GLN A 914 18.75 -90.23 -7.24
N LEU A 915 17.51 -90.77 -7.15
CA LEU A 915 16.30 -90.19 -6.50
C LEU A 915 15.59 -88.95 -7.16
N PRO A 916 14.27 -88.70 -6.91
CA PRO A 916 13.17 -89.39 -7.61
C PRO A 916 12.05 -88.45 -8.15
N ASN A 917 11.30 -88.96 -9.15
CA ASN A 917 9.94 -88.60 -9.59
C ASN A 917 9.54 -87.11 -9.69
N SER A 918 9.71 -86.53 -10.88
CA SER A 918 8.84 -85.45 -11.36
C SER A 918 8.13 -85.88 -12.65
N LYS A 919 6.80 -85.75 -12.66
CA LYS A 919 5.90 -85.96 -13.82
C LYS A 919 6.17 -85.00 -14.99
N LEU A 920 7.18 -84.14 -14.88
CA LEU A 920 7.60 -83.15 -15.87
C LEU A 920 8.23 -83.77 -17.13
N LEU A 921 8.94 -84.90 -17.01
CA LEU A 921 9.66 -85.47 -18.16
C LEU A 921 8.77 -86.27 -19.12
N GLN A 922 7.59 -86.69 -18.68
CA GLN A 922 6.61 -87.40 -19.54
C GLN A 922 5.57 -86.46 -20.18
N GLU A 923 5.37 -85.25 -19.63
CA GLU A 923 4.62 -84.18 -20.30
C GLU A 923 5.47 -83.45 -21.36
N MET A 924 6.77 -83.24 -21.10
CA MET A 924 7.70 -82.65 -22.08
C MET A 924 7.89 -83.52 -23.33
N SER A 925 7.59 -84.82 -23.27
CA SER A 925 7.65 -85.75 -24.41
C SER A 925 6.30 -85.94 -25.14
N LYS A 926 5.18 -85.47 -24.56
CA LYS A 926 3.87 -85.42 -25.25
C LYS A 926 3.59 -84.05 -25.89
N GLU A 927 4.07 -82.95 -25.32
CA GLU A 927 3.93 -81.61 -25.94
C GLU A 927 4.93 -81.34 -27.07
N SER A 928 6.08 -82.01 -27.09
CA SER A 928 7.09 -81.87 -28.15
C SER A 928 6.68 -82.50 -29.49
N SER A 929 5.57 -83.25 -29.55
CA SER A 929 5.02 -83.82 -30.79
C SER A 929 3.89 -83.00 -31.42
N ASN A 930 3.33 -81.99 -30.72
CA ASN A 930 2.24 -81.14 -31.21
C ASN A 930 2.64 -79.69 -31.54
N LEU A 931 3.88 -79.28 -31.25
CA LEU A 931 4.43 -77.99 -31.67
C LEU A 931 5.26 -78.13 -32.95
N THR A 932 4.65 -78.60 -34.03
CA THR A 932 5.12 -78.14 -35.35
C THR A 932 4.90 -76.63 -35.34
N LEU A 933 5.98 -75.83 -35.40
CA LEU A 933 5.89 -74.38 -35.58
C LEU A 933 4.97 -74.10 -36.77
N LYS A 934 3.70 -73.77 -36.52
CA LYS A 934 2.73 -73.44 -37.57
C LYS A 934 2.91 -71.96 -37.88
N ASN A 935 3.54 -71.71 -39.02
CA ASN A 935 3.83 -70.37 -39.51
C ASN A 935 2.53 -69.57 -39.75
N LEU A 936 2.57 -68.25 -39.51
CA LEU A 936 1.53 -67.33 -39.95
C LEU A 936 1.44 -67.37 -41.48
N THR A 937 0.24 -67.60 -42.01
CA THR A 937 0.00 -67.58 -43.47
C THR A 937 -0.32 -66.14 -43.91
N PRO A 938 -0.12 -65.80 -45.20
CA PRO A 938 -0.56 -64.51 -45.73
C PRO A 938 -2.04 -64.20 -45.45
N ARG A 939 -2.88 -65.23 -45.39
CA ARG A 939 -4.29 -65.12 -45.03
C ARG A 939 -4.50 -64.78 -43.54
N HIS A 940 -3.72 -65.38 -42.64
CA HIS A 940 -3.76 -65.00 -41.22
C HIS A 940 -3.35 -63.53 -41.01
N CYS A 941 -2.38 -63.02 -41.79
CA CYS A 941 -2.00 -61.62 -41.74
C CYS A 941 -3.12 -60.67 -42.21
N GLN A 942 -3.90 -61.06 -43.23
CA GLN A 942 -5.07 -60.30 -43.68
C GLN A 942 -6.19 -60.27 -42.64
N ILE A 943 -6.48 -61.41 -42.01
CA ILE A 943 -7.47 -61.51 -40.91
C ILE A 943 -7.04 -60.63 -39.72
N LEU A 944 -5.76 -60.68 -39.34
CA LEU A 944 -5.21 -59.85 -38.27
C LEU A 944 -5.27 -58.35 -38.58
N ALA A 945 -5.08 -57.94 -39.84
CA ALA A 945 -5.19 -56.54 -40.23
C ALA A 945 -6.61 -55.98 -40.04
N ILE A 946 -7.64 -56.74 -40.44
CA ILE A 946 -9.05 -56.37 -40.22
C ILE A 946 -9.38 -56.37 -38.73
N ALA A 947 -8.90 -57.39 -38.01
CA ALA A 947 -9.12 -57.51 -36.57
C ALA A 947 -8.54 -56.32 -35.78
N LEU A 948 -7.33 -55.87 -36.13
CA LEU A 948 -6.70 -54.71 -35.48
C LEU A 948 -7.46 -53.40 -35.77
N ASP A 949 -8.03 -53.25 -36.97
CA ASP A 949 -8.85 -52.08 -37.32
C ASP A 949 -10.19 -52.07 -36.55
N ALA A 950 -10.79 -53.23 -36.33
CA ALA A 950 -11.99 -53.39 -35.50
C ALA A 950 -11.71 -53.02 -34.02
N ILE A 951 -10.61 -53.51 -33.44
CA ILE A 951 -10.19 -53.14 -32.07
C ILE A 951 -9.95 -51.62 -31.97
N LYS A 952 -9.29 -51.02 -32.97
CA LYS A 952 -9.07 -49.57 -33.03
C LYS A 952 -10.40 -48.80 -33.02
N THR A 953 -11.35 -49.19 -33.85
CA THR A 953 -12.68 -48.58 -33.92
C THR A 953 -13.42 -48.69 -32.59
N TYR A 954 -13.26 -49.83 -31.90
CA TYR A 954 -13.86 -50.06 -30.59
C TYR A 954 -13.30 -49.14 -29.50
N PHE A 955 -11.97 -49.00 -29.42
CA PHE A 955 -11.33 -48.07 -28.48
C PHE A 955 -11.58 -46.59 -28.84
N HIS A 956 -11.90 -46.29 -30.10
CA HIS A 956 -12.34 -44.96 -30.51
C HIS A 956 -13.77 -44.63 -30.03
N ALA A 957 -14.65 -45.65 -29.99
CA ALA A 957 -16.02 -45.56 -29.48
C ALA A 957 -16.81 -44.33 -30.01
N GLY A 958 -16.72 -44.06 -31.32
CA GLY A 958 -17.43 -42.95 -31.96
C GLY A 958 -17.05 -41.55 -31.45
N GLY A 959 -15.85 -41.40 -30.86
CA GLY A 959 -15.35 -40.14 -30.30
C GLY A 959 -15.45 -40.03 -28.77
N SER A 960 -16.14 -40.97 -28.11
CA SER A 960 -16.26 -41.02 -26.65
C SER A 960 -15.03 -41.63 -25.97
N GLY A 961 -14.24 -42.43 -26.69
CA GLY A 961 -13.04 -43.09 -26.20
C GLY A 961 -11.74 -42.34 -26.52
N LEU A 962 -10.77 -43.05 -27.10
CA LEU A 962 -9.50 -42.49 -27.54
C LEU A 962 -9.62 -41.81 -28.90
N LYS A 963 -8.81 -40.77 -29.16
CA LYS A 963 -8.78 -40.09 -30.47
C LYS A 963 -8.09 -41.00 -31.50
N ASN A 964 -8.64 -41.09 -32.71
CA ASN A 964 -8.07 -41.93 -33.77
C ASN A 964 -6.60 -41.59 -34.09
N ASN A 965 -6.24 -40.30 -34.11
CA ASN A 965 -4.85 -39.82 -34.29
C ASN A 965 -3.89 -40.33 -33.20
N TYR A 966 -4.37 -40.51 -31.96
CA TYR A 966 -3.55 -41.10 -30.89
C TYR A 966 -3.34 -42.61 -31.12
N LEU A 967 -4.39 -43.33 -31.53
CA LEU A 967 -4.33 -44.77 -31.79
C LEU A 967 -3.39 -45.09 -32.97
N GLU A 968 -3.47 -44.33 -34.07
CA GLU A 968 -2.61 -44.53 -35.25
C GLU A 968 -1.13 -44.20 -35.00
N LYS A 969 -0.86 -43.26 -34.09
CA LYS A 969 0.50 -42.84 -33.71
C LYS A 969 1.04 -43.60 -32.49
N SER A 970 0.28 -44.54 -31.92
CA SER A 970 0.75 -45.33 -30.78
C SER A 970 1.97 -46.15 -31.19
N PRO A 971 3.07 -46.09 -30.41
CA PRO A 971 4.30 -46.81 -30.75
C PRO A 971 4.09 -48.33 -30.73
N GLU A 972 3.24 -48.83 -29.82
CA GLU A 972 2.89 -50.25 -29.74
C GLU A 972 2.13 -50.71 -30.99
N PHE A 973 1.22 -49.88 -31.49
CA PHE A 973 0.46 -50.18 -32.71
C PHE A 973 1.34 -50.13 -33.96
N GLN A 974 2.23 -49.13 -34.07
CA GLN A 974 3.19 -49.03 -35.18
C GLN A 974 4.19 -50.18 -35.18
N SER A 975 4.69 -50.57 -34.01
CA SER A 975 5.56 -51.74 -33.84
C SER A 975 4.87 -53.02 -34.33
N LEU A 976 3.62 -53.23 -33.91
CA LEU A 976 2.81 -54.37 -34.32
C LEU A 976 2.56 -54.40 -35.84
N GLN A 977 2.19 -53.26 -36.43
CA GLN A 977 2.00 -53.14 -37.89
C GLN A 977 3.30 -53.37 -38.66
N HIS A 978 4.41 -52.83 -38.17
CA HIS A 978 5.73 -53.06 -38.76
C HIS A 978 6.10 -54.55 -38.71
N ALA A 979 5.92 -55.22 -37.55
CA ALA A 979 6.17 -56.65 -37.42
C ALA A 979 5.32 -57.49 -38.39
N LEU A 980 4.02 -57.16 -38.54
CA LEU A 980 3.13 -57.80 -39.52
C LEU A 980 3.60 -57.59 -40.97
N SER A 981 4.12 -56.41 -41.31
CA SER A 981 4.61 -56.11 -42.66
C SER A 981 5.81 -56.96 -43.05
N LEU A 982 6.71 -57.27 -42.09
CA LEU A 982 7.92 -58.06 -42.34
C LEU A 982 7.61 -59.49 -42.77
N TYR A 983 6.51 -60.09 -42.30
CA TYR A 983 6.08 -61.43 -42.72
C TYR A 983 5.75 -61.53 -44.21
N THR A 984 5.43 -60.42 -44.87
CA THR A 984 5.04 -60.39 -46.29
C THR A 984 6.20 -60.15 -47.25
N GLN A 985 7.41 -59.85 -46.75
CA GLN A 985 8.57 -59.49 -47.59
C GLN A 985 9.36 -60.72 -48.08
N PRO A 986 9.96 -60.69 -49.30
CA PRO A 986 10.83 -61.78 -49.77
C PRO A 986 12.17 -61.82 -49.01
N THR A 987 12.89 -62.95 -49.10
CA THR A 987 14.11 -63.20 -48.33
C THR A 987 15.20 -62.16 -48.60
N ASP A 988 15.40 -61.80 -49.87
CA ASP A 988 16.38 -60.77 -50.26
C ASP A 988 16.05 -59.39 -49.68
N SER A 989 14.77 -59.01 -49.62
CA SER A 989 14.35 -57.74 -49.01
C SER A 989 14.58 -57.74 -47.50
N LEU A 990 14.33 -58.86 -46.82
CA LEU A 990 14.60 -59.01 -45.40
C LEU A 990 16.11 -58.93 -45.09
N ILE A 991 16.96 -59.60 -45.88
CA ILE A 991 18.41 -59.53 -45.74
C ILE A 991 18.92 -58.10 -46.02
N LYS A 992 18.41 -57.44 -47.07
CA LYS A 992 18.74 -56.04 -47.36
C LYS A 992 18.36 -55.11 -46.20
N ASN A 993 17.15 -55.28 -45.64
CA ASN A 993 16.68 -54.49 -44.50
C ASN A 993 17.51 -54.76 -43.24
N PHE A 994 17.93 -56.01 -43.02
CA PHE A 994 18.82 -56.37 -41.92
C PHE A 994 20.16 -55.66 -42.04
N VAL A 995 20.86 -55.78 -43.18
CA VAL A 995 22.16 -55.12 -43.38
C VAL A 995 22.02 -53.60 -43.27
N TYR A 996 20.90 -53.05 -43.74
CA TYR A 996 20.63 -51.62 -43.61
C TYR A 996 20.45 -51.16 -42.16
N SER A 997 19.68 -51.90 -41.37
CA SER A 997 19.32 -51.53 -39.99
C SER A 997 20.47 -51.78 -39.00
N GLN A 998 21.23 -52.85 -39.18
CA GLN A 998 22.26 -53.28 -38.23
C GLN A 998 23.55 -52.44 -38.34
N LYS A 999 23.58 -51.20 -37.83
CA LYS A 999 24.75 -50.29 -37.98
C LYS A 999 25.85 -50.42 -36.92
N SER A 1000 25.72 -51.32 -35.95
CA SER A 1000 26.64 -51.40 -34.79
C SER A 1000 27.09 -52.83 -34.46
N GLN A 1001 27.22 -53.69 -35.48
CA GLN A 1001 27.61 -55.10 -35.32
C GLN A 1001 29.10 -55.29 -35.01
N ASP A 1002 29.88 -54.24 -35.27
CA ASP A 1002 31.32 -54.06 -35.08
C ASP A 1002 31.72 -53.73 -33.63
N LYS A 1003 30.76 -53.30 -32.79
CA LYS A 1003 31.02 -53.08 -31.36
C LYS A 1003 31.25 -54.43 -30.67
N PRO A 1004 32.38 -54.63 -29.94
CA PRO A 1004 32.57 -55.84 -29.16
C PRO A 1004 31.43 -55.95 -28.15
N ALA A 1005 30.71 -57.07 -28.19
CA ALA A 1005 29.50 -57.29 -27.44
C ALA A 1005 29.77 -57.42 -25.93
N VAL A 1006 30.07 -56.33 -25.20
CA VAL A 1006 30.21 -56.25 -23.72
C VAL A 1006 31.26 -57.21 -23.08
N GLU A 1007 31.84 -58.15 -23.84
CA GLU A 1007 32.83 -59.14 -23.43
C GLU A 1007 34.17 -58.92 -24.16
N ASP A 1008 35.28 -59.23 -23.48
CA ASP A 1008 36.66 -59.03 -23.94
C ASP A 1008 36.91 -59.50 -25.38
N SER A 1009 37.57 -58.64 -26.18
CA SER A 1009 38.10 -59.00 -27.49
C SER A 1009 38.94 -60.28 -27.41
N VAL A 1010 38.64 -61.23 -28.31
CA VAL A 1010 39.31 -62.55 -28.39
C VAL A 1010 40.45 -62.60 -29.40
N GLY A 1011 40.83 -61.46 -29.96
CA GLY A 1011 41.93 -61.28 -30.91
C GLY A 1011 41.61 -60.23 -31.97
N GLU A 1012 42.54 -59.98 -32.89
CA GLU A 1012 42.36 -59.00 -33.98
C GLU A 1012 42.71 -59.62 -35.33
N LEU A 1013 42.01 -59.23 -36.39
CA LEU A 1013 42.26 -59.67 -37.76
C LEU A 1013 42.73 -58.49 -38.60
N SER A 1014 43.89 -58.62 -39.24
CA SER A 1014 44.44 -57.65 -40.20
C SER A 1014 43.99 -58.01 -41.62
N ILE A 1015 43.23 -57.12 -42.24
CA ILE A 1015 42.70 -57.31 -43.59
C ILE A 1015 42.91 -56.08 -44.46
N GLN A 1016 43.01 -56.33 -45.77
CA GLN A 1016 42.92 -55.30 -46.80
C GLN A 1016 41.78 -55.67 -47.74
N VAL A 1017 40.84 -54.75 -47.94
CA VAL A 1017 39.67 -54.93 -48.81
C VAL A 1017 39.68 -53.87 -49.89
N ASP A 1018 39.68 -54.30 -51.15
CA ASP A 1018 39.66 -53.44 -52.33
C ASP A 1018 38.34 -53.63 -53.09
N LEU A 1019 37.55 -52.56 -53.18
CA LEU A 1019 36.32 -52.51 -53.96
C LEU A 1019 36.60 -51.92 -55.35
N PHE A 1020 36.40 -52.73 -56.39
CA PHE A 1020 36.58 -52.33 -57.79
C PHE A 1020 35.27 -52.48 -58.57
N ARG A 1021 34.90 -51.48 -59.37
CA ARG A 1021 33.75 -51.55 -60.29
C ARG A 1021 34.23 -51.77 -61.70
N HIS A 1022 33.75 -52.82 -62.37
CA HIS A 1022 34.16 -53.10 -63.75
C HIS A 1022 33.58 -52.04 -64.72
N PRO A 1023 34.42 -51.33 -65.51
CA PRO A 1023 33.96 -50.23 -66.36
C PRO A 1023 32.93 -50.62 -67.44
N SER A 1024 32.94 -51.86 -67.93
CA SER A 1024 32.09 -52.30 -69.05
C SER A 1024 30.81 -53.05 -68.67
N HIS A 1025 30.73 -53.66 -67.48
CA HIS A 1025 29.60 -54.50 -67.05
C HIS A 1025 28.90 -53.98 -65.79
N GLY A 1026 29.45 -52.95 -65.13
CA GLY A 1026 28.88 -52.35 -63.93
C GLY A 1026 28.92 -53.23 -62.67
N GLU A 1027 29.37 -54.48 -62.77
CA GLU A 1027 29.54 -55.39 -61.63
C GLU A 1027 30.64 -54.93 -60.67
N HIS A 1028 30.34 -55.02 -59.38
CA HIS A 1028 31.29 -54.73 -58.32
C HIS A 1028 32.04 -56.01 -57.92
N LYS A 1029 33.37 -55.89 -57.90
CA LYS A 1029 34.34 -56.92 -57.53
C LYS A 1029 34.97 -56.52 -56.20
N VAL A 1030 34.77 -57.34 -55.17
CA VAL A 1030 35.34 -57.13 -53.83
C VAL A 1030 36.53 -58.07 -53.67
N THR A 1031 37.74 -57.53 -53.54
CA THR A 1031 38.95 -58.33 -53.28
C THR A 1031 39.31 -58.21 -51.81
N VAL A 1032 39.38 -59.33 -51.09
CA VAL A 1032 39.71 -59.37 -49.66
C VAL A 1032 41.02 -60.11 -49.48
N SER A 1033 42.02 -59.44 -48.91
CA SER A 1033 43.34 -59.97 -48.57
C SER A 1033 43.45 -60.10 -47.05
N ILE A 1034 43.60 -61.33 -46.55
CA ILE A 1034 43.83 -61.60 -45.13
C ILE A 1034 45.32 -61.62 -44.88
N LEU A 1035 45.82 -60.62 -44.15
CA LEU A 1035 47.25 -60.44 -43.87
C LEU A 1035 47.66 -61.32 -42.68
N SER A 1036 47.09 -61.10 -41.51
CA SER A 1036 47.38 -61.85 -40.28
C SER A 1036 46.21 -61.83 -39.29
N ALA A 1037 46.24 -62.74 -38.33
CA ALA A 1037 45.46 -62.61 -37.10
C ALA A 1037 46.44 -62.43 -35.93
N ASN A 1038 46.09 -61.59 -34.96
CA ASN A 1038 46.94 -61.22 -33.83
C ASN A 1038 46.27 -61.59 -32.50
N ASN A 1039 47.06 -62.12 -31.56
CA ASN A 1039 46.69 -62.35 -30.17
C ASN A 1039 45.36 -63.13 -30.00
N LEU A 1040 45.19 -64.22 -30.75
CA LEU A 1040 43.98 -65.06 -30.67
C LEU A 1040 43.89 -65.71 -29.28
N LYS A 1041 42.94 -65.29 -28.44
CA LYS A 1041 42.73 -65.83 -27.09
C LYS A 1041 41.97 -67.16 -27.16
N TRP A 1042 42.70 -68.24 -27.42
CA TRP A 1042 42.17 -69.59 -27.56
C TRP A 1042 42.92 -70.59 -26.67
N VAL A 1043 42.16 -71.46 -26.02
CA VAL A 1043 42.67 -72.57 -25.20
C VAL A 1043 42.12 -73.85 -25.82
N THR A 1044 43.00 -74.74 -26.26
CA THR A 1044 42.65 -76.03 -26.87
C THR A 1044 43.51 -77.13 -26.27
N SER A 1045 42.94 -78.31 -26.07
CA SER A 1045 43.65 -79.48 -25.54
C SER A 1045 44.52 -80.19 -26.60
N GLY A 1046 44.42 -79.77 -27.87
CA GLY A 1046 45.18 -80.33 -29.01
C GLY A 1046 46.13 -79.32 -29.68
N THR A 1047 46.71 -79.67 -30.84
CA THR A 1047 47.52 -78.72 -31.60
C THR A 1047 46.63 -77.62 -32.19
N PHE A 1048 46.85 -76.37 -31.78
CA PHE A 1048 46.14 -75.21 -32.31
C PHE A 1048 46.43 -74.99 -33.80
N ARG A 1049 45.40 -74.89 -34.64
CA ARG A 1049 45.49 -74.73 -36.10
C ARG A 1049 44.51 -73.65 -36.61
N PRO A 1050 44.75 -72.37 -36.31
CA PRO A 1050 43.88 -71.28 -36.74
C PRO A 1050 43.83 -71.13 -38.27
N PHE A 1051 42.62 -70.90 -38.78
CA PHE A 1051 42.32 -70.44 -40.14
C PHE A 1051 41.16 -69.43 -40.10
N VAL A 1052 40.97 -68.67 -41.17
CA VAL A 1052 39.94 -67.63 -41.26
C VAL A 1052 39.01 -67.93 -42.44
N GLU A 1053 37.71 -67.98 -42.17
CA GLU A 1053 36.67 -68.03 -43.20
C GLU A 1053 36.13 -66.62 -43.46
N VAL A 1054 35.98 -66.25 -44.72
CA VAL A 1054 35.34 -64.99 -45.16
C VAL A 1054 34.09 -65.33 -45.96
N TYR A 1055 32.98 -64.77 -45.54
CA TYR A 1055 31.68 -64.86 -46.21
C TYR A 1055 31.27 -63.47 -46.69
N ILE A 1056 30.66 -63.40 -47.87
CA ILE A 1056 29.95 -62.21 -48.31
C ILE A 1056 28.45 -62.41 -48.14
N ILE A 1057 27.81 -61.48 -47.44
CA ILE A 1057 26.38 -61.51 -47.10
C ILE A 1057 25.71 -60.30 -47.73
N GLY A 1058 24.57 -60.51 -48.37
CA GLY A 1058 23.74 -59.48 -48.98
C GLY A 1058 22.72 -60.08 -49.94
N PRO A 1059 21.88 -59.25 -50.57
CA PRO A 1059 20.81 -59.73 -51.46
C PRO A 1059 21.38 -60.34 -52.76
N LEU A 1060 20.62 -61.20 -53.45
CA LEU A 1060 20.92 -61.70 -54.81
C LEU A 1060 22.23 -62.51 -54.95
N LEU A 1061 22.61 -63.26 -53.91
CA LEU A 1061 23.83 -64.08 -53.91
C LEU A 1061 23.60 -65.59 -54.16
N ALA A 1062 22.39 -66.00 -54.52
CA ALA A 1062 22.03 -67.43 -54.67
C ALA A 1062 22.98 -68.21 -55.60
N ASP A 1063 23.35 -67.63 -56.74
CA ASP A 1063 24.17 -68.29 -57.78
C ASP A 1063 25.66 -67.87 -57.78
N LYS A 1064 26.12 -67.10 -56.79
CA LYS A 1064 27.50 -66.55 -56.75
C LYS A 1064 28.37 -67.25 -55.69
N LYS A 1065 29.70 -67.19 -55.85
CA LYS A 1065 30.65 -67.70 -54.85
C LYS A 1065 30.60 -66.81 -53.61
N ARG A 1066 30.26 -67.40 -52.44
CA ARG A 1066 30.00 -66.66 -51.19
C ARG A 1066 31.02 -66.89 -50.07
N LYS A 1067 31.88 -67.90 -50.19
CA LYS A 1067 32.80 -68.35 -49.13
C LYS A 1067 34.24 -68.46 -49.61
N PHE A 1068 35.16 -68.07 -48.75
CA PHE A 1068 36.61 -68.31 -48.87
C PHE A 1068 37.15 -68.76 -47.51
N ALA A 1069 38.18 -69.61 -47.49
CA ALA A 1069 38.85 -70.04 -46.26
C ALA A 1069 40.37 -70.09 -46.50
N THR A 1070 41.15 -69.55 -45.56
CA THR A 1070 42.62 -69.58 -45.62
C THR A 1070 43.17 -70.95 -45.25
N LYS A 1071 44.46 -71.19 -45.54
CA LYS A 1071 45.17 -72.37 -45.06
C LYS A 1071 45.43 -72.26 -43.56
N SER A 1072 45.22 -73.36 -42.84
CA SER A 1072 45.49 -73.43 -41.40
C SER A 1072 46.98 -73.30 -41.08
N ARG A 1073 47.33 -72.54 -40.03
CA ARG A 1073 48.70 -72.41 -39.52
C ARG A 1073 48.83 -73.14 -38.18
N THR A 1074 49.81 -74.03 -38.02
CA THR A 1074 49.92 -74.87 -36.81
C THR A 1074 50.76 -74.20 -35.72
N GLY A 1075 50.24 -74.14 -34.49
CA GLY A 1075 50.98 -73.79 -33.28
C GLY A 1075 51.26 -72.30 -33.06
N VAL A 1076 50.57 -71.40 -33.77
CA VAL A 1076 50.85 -69.95 -33.73
C VAL A 1076 49.59 -69.18 -33.33
N TRP A 1077 49.67 -68.39 -32.25
CA TRP A 1077 48.57 -67.55 -31.73
C TRP A 1077 48.39 -66.21 -32.46
N SER A 1078 49.39 -65.82 -33.26
CA SER A 1078 49.34 -64.68 -34.18
C SER A 1078 49.76 -65.11 -35.61
N PRO A 1079 48.93 -65.89 -36.33
CA PRO A 1079 49.29 -66.44 -37.65
C PRO A 1079 49.29 -65.39 -38.76
N ILE A 1080 50.27 -65.48 -39.67
CA ILE A 1080 50.32 -64.70 -40.92
C ILE A 1080 49.80 -65.58 -42.08
N PHE A 1081 48.80 -65.09 -42.81
CA PHE A 1081 48.16 -65.80 -43.91
C PHE A 1081 48.68 -65.31 -45.27
N ASN A 1082 48.57 -63.99 -45.53
CA ASN A 1082 48.85 -63.35 -46.83
C ASN A 1082 48.11 -64.03 -48.00
N GLU A 1083 46.83 -64.35 -47.80
CA GLU A 1083 45.98 -64.98 -48.81
C GLU A 1083 44.87 -64.01 -49.24
N SER A 1084 44.63 -63.90 -50.55
CA SER A 1084 43.60 -63.02 -51.11
C SER A 1084 42.54 -63.80 -51.89
N CYS A 1085 41.31 -63.28 -51.85
CA CYS A 1085 40.16 -63.85 -52.56
C CYS A 1085 39.32 -62.74 -53.19
N THR A 1086 38.47 -63.11 -54.14
CA THR A 1086 37.59 -62.16 -54.80
C THR A 1086 36.15 -62.66 -54.82
N PHE A 1087 35.22 -61.79 -54.44
CA PHE A 1087 33.77 -61.95 -54.53
C PHE A 1087 33.17 -61.02 -55.60
N LEU A 1088 32.11 -61.47 -56.27
CA LEU A 1088 31.35 -60.69 -57.25
C LEU A 1088 29.96 -60.37 -56.68
N LEU A 1089 29.56 -59.09 -56.63
CA LEU A 1089 28.24 -58.67 -56.14
C LEU A 1089 27.15 -58.91 -57.20
N GLY A 1090 25.90 -59.15 -56.78
CA GLY A 1090 24.74 -59.32 -57.68
C GLY A 1090 24.53 -58.11 -58.62
N ALA A 1091 24.16 -58.36 -59.87
CA ALA A 1091 23.88 -57.31 -60.83
C ALA A 1091 22.64 -56.51 -60.39
N GLY A 1092 22.78 -55.20 -60.17
CA GLY A 1092 21.68 -54.30 -59.78
C GLY A 1092 21.56 -53.97 -58.29
N SER A 1093 22.45 -54.47 -57.42
CA SER A 1093 22.48 -54.14 -55.99
C SER A 1093 23.68 -53.26 -55.63
N GLU A 1094 23.46 -52.22 -54.83
CA GLU A 1094 24.50 -51.33 -54.34
C GLU A 1094 25.43 -52.05 -53.33
N PRO A 1095 26.75 -51.74 -53.32
CA PRO A 1095 27.69 -52.30 -52.36
C PRO A 1095 27.26 -52.13 -50.90
N GLU A 1096 26.54 -51.05 -50.59
CA GLU A 1096 26.08 -50.71 -49.24
C GLU A 1096 25.06 -51.67 -48.62
N SER A 1097 24.48 -52.55 -49.45
CA SER A 1097 23.56 -53.62 -49.04
C SER A 1097 24.28 -54.93 -48.69
N TYR A 1098 25.61 -54.93 -48.70
CA TYR A 1098 26.45 -56.09 -48.44
C TYR A 1098 27.40 -55.87 -47.27
N GLU A 1099 27.77 -56.97 -46.63
CA GLU A 1099 28.73 -57.03 -45.55
C GLU A 1099 29.63 -58.27 -45.71
N LEU A 1100 30.86 -58.17 -45.20
CA LEU A 1100 31.82 -59.26 -45.11
C LEU A 1100 31.77 -59.82 -43.68
N HIS A 1101 31.41 -61.09 -43.55
CA HIS A 1101 31.42 -61.81 -42.28
C HIS A 1101 32.66 -62.69 -42.22
N MET A 1102 33.54 -62.41 -41.26
CA MET A 1102 34.80 -63.11 -41.07
C MET A 1102 34.80 -63.91 -39.77
N CYS A 1103 35.17 -65.18 -39.84
CA CYS A 1103 35.21 -66.10 -38.70
C CYS A 1103 36.59 -66.72 -38.57
N ALA A 1104 37.28 -66.48 -37.45
CA ALA A 1104 38.50 -67.21 -37.09
C ALA A 1104 38.13 -68.53 -36.40
N LYS A 1105 38.63 -69.65 -36.91
CA LYS A 1105 38.31 -71.00 -36.43
C LYS A 1105 39.56 -71.83 -36.19
N ASP A 1106 39.49 -72.76 -35.25
CA ASP A 1106 40.52 -73.76 -34.97
C ASP A 1106 40.18 -75.07 -35.70
N TYR A 1107 41.03 -75.47 -36.65
CA TYR A 1107 40.81 -76.68 -37.44
C TYR A 1107 40.93 -77.95 -36.59
N CYS A 1108 39.85 -78.71 -36.51
CA CYS A 1108 39.80 -79.92 -35.69
C CYS A 1108 39.72 -81.18 -36.57
N PHE A 1109 40.77 -81.99 -36.60
CA PHE A 1109 40.77 -83.22 -37.39
C PHE A 1109 39.70 -84.22 -36.88
N GLY A 1110 38.71 -84.54 -37.72
CA GLY A 1110 37.65 -85.50 -37.41
C GLY A 1110 36.52 -84.97 -36.51
N ARG A 1111 36.48 -83.66 -36.21
CA ARG A 1111 35.39 -82.97 -35.49
C ARG A 1111 34.98 -81.72 -36.27
N ALA A 1112 33.87 -81.10 -35.89
CA ALA A 1112 33.53 -79.78 -36.42
C ALA A 1112 34.56 -78.74 -35.96
N ASP A 1113 34.93 -77.83 -36.85
CA ASP A 1113 35.84 -76.72 -36.55
C ASP A 1113 35.25 -75.80 -35.48
N ARG A 1114 36.10 -75.34 -34.55
CA ARG A 1114 35.64 -74.54 -33.40
C ARG A 1114 35.81 -73.06 -33.65
N LEU A 1115 34.77 -72.27 -33.36
CA LEU A 1115 34.80 -70.82 -33.50
C LEU A 1115 35.65 -70.17 -32.39
N ILE A 1116 36.71 -69.46 -32.79
CA ILE A 1116 37.58 -68.68 -31.90
C ILE A 1116 36.95 -67.30 -31.66
N GLY A 1117 36.57 -66.63 -32.75
CA GLY A 1117 35.92 -65.33 -32.75
C GLY A 1117 35.47 -64.92 -34.15
N LEU A 1118 34.58 -63.94 -34.22
CA LEU A 1118 33.98 -63.46 -35.45
C LEU A 1118 33.95 -61.93 -35.50
N THR A 1119 33.88 -61.38 -36.70
CA THR A 1119 33.78 -59.94 -36.94
C THR A 1119 33.10 -59.68 -38.27
N VAL A 1120 32.50 -58.50 -38.42
CA VAL A 1120 31.77 -58.08 -39.62
C VAL A 1120 32.30 -56.73 -40.08
N LEU A 1121 32.51 -56.60 -41.39
CA LEU A 1121 32.85 -55.33 -42.03
C LEU A 1121 31.77 -54.99 -43.05
N GLN A 1122 31.10 -53.84 -42.92
CA GLN A 1122 30.08 -53.44 -43.87
C GLN A 1122 30.73 -52.78 -45.09
N LEU A 1123 30.30 -53.15 -46.31
CA LEU A 1123 30.89 -52.55 -47.51
C LEU A 1123 30.51 -51.07 -47.69
N ARG A 1124 29.48 -50.58 -46.98
CA ARG A 1124 29.15 -49.14 -46.95
C ARG A 1124 30.25 -48.28 -46.34
N ASP A 1125 31.02 -48.82 -45.40
CA ASP A 1125 32.11 -48.08 -44.75
C ASP A 1125 33.27 -47.86 -45.75
N LEU A 1126 33.33 -48.70 -46.80
CA LEU A 1126 34.30 -48.61 -47.89
C LEU A 1126 33.84 -47.66 -49.01
N THR A 1127 32.53 -47.41 -49.16
CA THR A 1127 32.02 -46.43 -50.12
C THR A 1127 32.03 -45.01 -49.55
N ALA A 1128 31.73 -44.83 -48.26
CA ALA A 1128 31.72 -43.51 -47.61
C ALA A 1128 33.10 -42.80 -47.58
N SER A 1129 34.20 -43.54 -47.59
CA SER A 1129 35.56 -42.98 -47.62
C SER A 1129 35.99 -42.45 -48.99
N THR A 1130 35.20 -42.67 -50.05
CA THR A 1130 35.55 -42.30 -51.43
C THR A 1130 35.02 -40.93 -51.90
N ASP A 1131 34.08 -40.32 -51.16
CA ASP A 1131 33.41 -39.07 -51.60
C ASP A 1131 34.12 -37.76 -51.20
N THR A 1132 35.22 -37.79 -50.43
CA THR A 1132 35.87 -36.57 -49.92
C THR A 1132 37.00 -35.99 -50.79
N LEU A 1133 37.45 -36.66 -51.87
CA LEU A 1133 38.66 -36.22 -52.59
C LEU A 1133 38.65 -36.27 -54.14
N GLY A 1134 37.53 -36.54 -54.80
CA GLY A 1134 37.33 -36.15 -56.20
C GLY A 1134 38.36 -36.64 -57.25
N LEU A 1135 39.08 -37.74 -57.00
CA LEU A 1135 39.95 -38.41 -57.98
C LEU A 1135 39.67 -39.92 -57.97
N GLY A 1136 39.47 -40.48 -59.16
CA GLY A 1136 38.86 -41.80 -59.34
C GLY A 1136 39.65 -43.02 -58.83
N THR A 1137 38.88 -44.08 -58.62
CA THR A 1137 39.26 -45.51 -58.69
C THR A 1137 40.29 -46.03 -57.68
N SER A 1138 39.91 -46.18 -56.41
CA SER A 1138 40.19 -47.39 -55.60
C SER A 1138 39.53 -47.28 -54.22
N GLY A 1139 38.44 -48.02 -53.96
CA GLY A 1139 37.85 -48.16 -52.63
C GLY A 1139 38.62 -49.19 -51.79
N ALA A 1140 39.88 -48.87 -51.47
CA ALA A 1140 40.80 -49.75 -50.75
C ALA A 1140 40.88 -49.36 -49.27
N CYS A 1141 40.64 -50.31 -48.37
CA CYS A 1141 40.77 -50.12 -46.92
C CYS A 1141 41.64 -51.23 -46.32
N ALA A 1142 42.71 -50.84 -45.64
CA ALA A 1142 43.48 -51.71 -44.76
C ALA A 1142 43.10 -51.41 -43.31
N CYS A 1143 42.56 -52.40 -42.59
CA CYS A 1143 42.06 -52.20 -41.24
C CYS A 1143 42.30 -53.42 -40.33
N TRP A 1144 42.27 -53.15 -39.03
CA TRP A 1144 42.31 -54.15 -37.96
C TRP A 1144 40.89 -54.34 -37.44
N CYS A 1145 40.33 -55.54 -37.60
CA CYS A 1145 39.00 -55.87 -37.11
C CYS A 1145 39.10 -56.69 -35.81
N ALA A 1146 38.59 -56.17 -34.70
CA ALA A 1146 38.51 -56.91 -33.45
C ALA A 1146 37.56 -58.11 -33.59
N LEU A 1147 37.96 -59.27 -33.07
CA LEU A 1147 37.16 -60.49 -33.04
C LEU A 1147 36.37 -60.56 -31.73
N GLY A 1148 35.06 -60.75 -31.83
CA GLY A 1148 34.15 -60.96 -30.71
C GLY A 1148 33.71 -62.42 -30.58
N ARG A 1149 33.15 -62.79 -29.43
CA ARG A 1149 32.59 -64.14 -29.18
C ARG A 1149 31.22 -64.37 -29.85
N ARG A 1150 30.47 -63.29 -30.09
CA ARG A 1150 29.16 -63.25 -30.75
C ARG A 1150 28.95 -61.86 -31.38
N LEU A 1151 28.06 -61.76 -32.36
CA LEU A 1151 27.65 -60.46 -32.94
C LEU A 1151 26.60 -59.78 -32.05
N TYR A 1152 26.65 -58.45 -31.99
CA TYR A 1152 25.55 -57.65 -31.44
C TYR A 1152 24.46 -57.45 -32.49
N LEU A 1153 23.20 -57.63 -32.11
CA LEU A 1153 22.03 -57.48 -32.97
C LEU A 1153 20.97 -56.65 -32.24
N ASP A 1154 20.40 -55.67 -32.93
CA ASP A 1154 19.27 -54.88 -32.40
C ASP A 1154 17.94 -55.66 -32.49
N ASP A 1155 16.86 -55.14 -31.88
CA ASP A 1155 15.53 -55.78 -31.84
C ASP A 1155 14.95 -56.05 -33.24
N THR A 1156 15.26 -55.20 -34.22
CA THR A 1156 14.85 -55.37 -35.62
C THR A 1156 15.61 -56.51 -36.26
N GLY A 1157 16.91 -56.61 -35.99
CA GLY A 1157 17.79 -57.69 -36.41
C GLY A 1157 17.34 -59.04 -35.87
N TRP A 1158 17.01 -59.10 -34.58
CA TRP A 1158 16.42 -60.29 -33.96
C TRP A 1158 15.07 -60.65 -34.57
N THR A 1159 14.21 -59.67 -34.86
CA THR A 1159 12.90 -59.90 -35.49
C THR A 1159 13.05 -60.46 -36.90
N ILE A 1160 13.94 -59.88 -37.71
CA ILE A 1160 14.22 -60.37 -39.07
C ILE A 1160 14.84 -61.78 -39.03
N LEU A 1161 15.79 -62.05 -38.12
CA LEU A 1161 16.38 -63.37 -37.91
C LEU A 1161 15.33 -64.42 -37.54
N ARG A 1162 14.35 -64.07 -36.69
CA ARG A 1162 13.23 -64.94 -36.31
C ARG A 1162 12.27 -65.20 -37.48
N ILE A 1163 12.04 -64.23 -38.36
CA ILE A 1163 11.20 -64.40 -39.54
C ILE A 1163 11.92 -65.27 -40.59
N LEU A 1164 13.23 -65.05 -40.79
CA LEU A 1164 14.04 -65.83 -41.72
C LEU A 1164 14.25 -67.28 -41.28
N SER A 1165 14.33 -67.57 -39.97
CA SER A 1165 14.46 -68.94 -39.45
C SER A 1165 13.24 -69.81 -39.75
N GLN A 1166 12.08 -69.20 -40.02
CA GLN A 1166 10.86 -69.88 -40.42
C GLN A 1166 10.81 -70.25 -41.92
N ARG A 1167 11.89 -69.97 -42.69
CA ARG A 1167 12.03 -70.31 -44.13
C ARG A 1167 13.10 -71.39 -44.38
N PRO A 1168 12.98 -72.61 -43.81
CA PRO A 1168 14.05 -73.62 -43.91
C PRO A 1168 14.30 -74.14 -45.34
N SER A 1169 13.30 -74.02 -46.22
CA SER A 1169 13.38 -74.38 -47.64
C SER A 1169 14.26 -73.43 -48.46
N ASP A 1170 14.50 -72.21 -47.96
CA ASP A 1170 15.35 -71.21 -48.62
C ASP A 1170 16.80 -71.37 -48.11
N GLU A 1171 17.71 -71.76 -49.01
CA GLU A 1171 19.12 -71.99 -48.68
C GLU A 1171 19.86 -70.73 -48.26
N VAL A 1172 19.51 -69.57 -48.85
CA VAL A 1172 20.10 -68.28 -48.50
C VAL A 1172 19.65 -67.86 -47.11
N ALA A 1173 18.36 -68.00 -46.80
CA ALA A 1173 17.83 -67.72 -45.46
C ALA A 1173 18.47 -68.64 -44.40
N ARG A 1174 18.60 -69.94 -44.70
CA ARG A 1174 19.18 -70.93 -43.78
C ARG A 1174 20.65 -70.64 -43.45
N GLU A 1175 21.44 -70.34 -44.47
CA GLU A 1175 22.87 -70.00 -44.29
C GLU A 1175 23.04 -68.66 -43.56
N PHE A 1176 22.22 -67.66 -43.91
CA PHE A 1176 22.20 -66.37 -43.25
C PHE A 1176 21.87 -66.49 -41.75
N VAL A 1177 20.82 -67.23 -41.39
CA VAL A 1177 20.46 -67.48 -39.99
C VAL A 1177 21.59 -68.19 -39.27
N ARG A 1178 22.14 -69.26 -39.87
CA ARG A 1178 23.25 -70.04 -39.28
C ARG A 1178 24.47 -69.15 -38.96
N LEU A 1179 24.89 -68.31 -39.92
CA LEU A 1179 26.05 -67.43 -39.77
C LEU A 1179 25.80 -66.39 -38.67
N LYS A 1180 24.67 -65.70 -38.69
CA LYS A 1180 24.38 -64.64 -37.72
C LYS A 1180 24.02 -65.16 -36.33
N SER A 1181 23.66 -66.44 -36.19
CA SER A 1181 23.45 -67.12 -34.90
C SER A 1181 24.69 -67.84 -34.36
N GLU A 1182 25.82 -67.85 -35.08
CA GLU A 1182 27.06 -68.54 -34.63
C GLU A 1182 27.67 -67.80 -33.42
N SER A 1183 28.04 -68.54 -32.37
CA SER A 1183 28.64 -67.95 -31.15
C SER A 1183 29.60 -68.92 -30.47
N ARG A 1184 30.64 -68.40 -29.81
CA ARG A 1184 31.55 -69.20 -28.96
C ARG A 1184 30.85 -69.63 -27.66
N GLY A 1185 30.84 -70.93 -27.36
CA GLY A 1185 30.27 -71.48 -26.12
C GLY A 1185 31.07 -71.12 -24.87
N ALA A 1186 30.40 -71.00 -23.72
CA ALA A 1186 30.99 -70.53 -22.46
C ALA A 1186 32.04 -71.49 -21.85
N ASP A 1187 31.93 -72.79 -22.10
CA ASP A 1187 32.74 -73.84 -21.44
C ASP A 1187 34.21 -73.93 -21.89
N ASP A 1188 34.60 -73.30 -23.00
CA ASP A 1188 35.98 -73.32 -23.52
C ASP A 1188 36.88 -72.21 -22.92
N SER A 1189 36.58 -71.73 -21.70
CA SER A 1189 37.28 -70.59 -21.07
C SER A 1189 37.78 -70.77 -19.63
N ALA A 1190 37.58 -71.94 -19.00
CA ALA A 1190 37.98 -72.15 -17.61
C ALA A 1190 38.93 -73.36 -17.44
N THR A 1191 40.24 -73.11 -17.31
CA THR A 1191 41.15 -73.82 -16.39
C THR A 1191 42.57 -73.22 -16.49
N ALA A 1192 42.86 -72.22 -15.66
CA ALA A 1192 44.22 -71.86 -15.28
C ALA A 1192 44.22 -71.44 -13.80
N SER A 1193 44.64 -72.34 -12.93
CA SER A 1193 44.81 -72.14 -11.48
C SER A 1193 46.30 -71.95 -11.14
N THR A 1194 46.67 -70.92 -10.37
CA THR A 1194 47.83 -70.81 -9.44
C THR A 1194 47.91 -69.37 -8.84
N PRO A 1195 48.70 -69.07 -7.79
CA PRO A 1195 48.47 -69.31 -6.36
C PRO A 1195 48.51 -68.02 -5.48
N SER A 1196 48.39 -68.19 -4.16
CA SER A 1196 48.32 -67.21 -3.05
C SER A 1196 49.50 -66.25 -2.83
N ALA A 1197 49.22 -65.04 -2.32
CA ALA A 1197 50.14 -64.23 -1.50
C ALA A 1197 49.41 -63.34 -0.45
N THR A 1198 49.57 -63.74 0.82
CA THR A 1198 49.62 -62.93 2.07
C THR A 1198 50.78 -61.91 2.01
N SER A 1199 50.95 -60.82 2.77
CA SER A 1199 50.33 -60.15 3.93
C SER A 1199 51.20 -58.91 4.25
N GLY A 1200 50.67 -57.87 4.92
CA GLY A 1200 51.52 -56.81 5.51
C GLY A 1200 50.76 -55.71 6.27
N SER A 1201 50.49 -55.96 7.55
CA SER A 1201 49.85 -55.16 8.63
C SER A 1201 50.63 -53.90 9.08
N ALA A 1202 50.07 -52.91 9.80
CA ALA A 1202 49.74 -52.90 11.26
C ALA A 1202 49.24 -51.49 11.76
N PRO A 1203 48.89 -51.25 13.06
CA PRO A 1203 47.79 -51.85 13.85
C PRO A 1203 46.98 -50.90 14.82
N SER A 1204 45.83 -51.42 15.28
CA SER A 1204 45.14 -51.32 16.62
C SER A 1204 44.71 -49.97 17.23
N THR A 1205 43.44 -49.80 17.65
CA THR A 1205 42.92 -50.29 18.94
C THR A 1205 41.38 -50.44 18.99
N LEU A 1206 40.92 -51.41 19.78
CA LEU A 1206 39.53 -51.84 20.04
C LEU A 1206 38.74 -50.86 20.95
N ARG A 1207 37.40 -50.78 20.83
CA ARG A 1207 36.37 -51.59 21.55
C ARG A 1207 34.99 -50.86 21.58
N ARG A 1208 33.94 -51.65 21.27
CA ARG A 1208 32.48 -51.44 21.39
C ARG A 1208 31.95 -50.35 22.33
N SER A 1209 30.95 -49.60 21.83
CA SER A 1209 29.57 -49.67 22.34
C SER A 1209 28.54 -49.11 21.33
N LYS A 1210 27.68 -50.03 20.87
CA LYS A 1210 26.43 -49.93 20.08
C LYS A 1210 26.46 -49.29 18.69
#